data_AF-A0A957XRJ9-F1
#
_entry.id   AF-A0A957XRJ9-F1
#
_cell.length_a   1.000
_cell.length_b   1.000
_cell.length_c   1.000
_cell.angle_alpha   90.00
_cell.angle_beta   90.00
_cell.angle_gamma   90.00
#
_symmetry.space_group_name_H-M   'P 1'
#
loop_
_entity.id
_entity.type
_entity.pdbx_description
1 polymer ?
#
loop_
_entity_poly.entity_id
_entity_poly.type
_entity_poly.pdbx_seq_one_letter_code
_entity_poly.pdbx_strand_id
1 'polypeptide(L)'
;MTIHVTINGDDRELETKANEPLLTALRRAGLYSVKHGCETGDCGACAVLLDGVLVNSCTMLADQAAGHRIETLEGLAPELPGQRGELHPLQLAFIETGAIQCGYCTPAQMLAAKTLLDRLPNPSEAEVREALAGVLCRCTGYVKPVEAVLRAAAVLRGDEVPPVPMPPTVNTFDRLYEPPDKPEAPVEGGSGWPAGRGDGSGETQTVTQTPVMVLAPPQTKVVNKAEAKVDAVKLAKGRAVFTDDMEMPGMLYGALLTSPHAHARILDIDIDAAERLPGVHAVLTYKNTSRVMFASGGQSYPQPPPFDQVSLDNKVRHFGDRVAVVAAESTEIALAALRLIKVDYEVLPAVLDPEEAMQPGAPVIHDEQDAIDIHDASRNLVHHLHADYGDVEAGFAAADYVFEGEYRTHQVQQASIEPHICITWWDEDDRLVVRTSTQVPFHVRRIIAPLVGLPIRRIRVIKPRIGGGFGGKQEMLLEDLCAHLTVVTGRPVRMEYTREQEFASARSRHPEIMRYKTGVRQDGTLTAMELRMVADCGAYGTHGLTVPTVSGFRGLTTYKADALKWDCLVAYTNRPTPGAYRGYGAPQALFALELHMEEIAEAIGWDPIEFKRLNWVKEGDELVLARAMGEGREGFEQWVHSSGLEECVQQGIQAIDWRRRDDPAWHSVPGKSHLRRGLGFAVCMHGTGIAGLDMGAASIKLNDDGSFNLLVGATDLGTGSDTVLAQIAAETLGVPLDEVVIYSSDTDFTPFDTGAYASSTTFISGGAVLKAAEEVSEQIRAHAARHFFGNHPGGIDDIDPSRLWLENRHVCGPGGQRVSLETVALHATHQADQHQIMATASHMSYLSPAPFAAQFAEVEVDTETGEVEVKKLVMAVDCGIAINPQTAAGQVEGGMVQALGFAHSEDMAYDDAGRLVTTDFVSYPIYRADEMPELGAILVQTYEPSGPFGAKAIAEIPKDGVAPALSSAIRDATGVRIRELPFTPERVWRALRASQGE
;
A
#
# COMPACT_ATOMS: atom_id res chain seq x y z
N MET A 1 21.78 -2.23 35.30
CA MET A 1 23.24 -2.05 35.23
C MET A 1 23.53 -0.83 34.37
N THR A 2 24.72 -0.25 34.47
CA THR A 2 25.11 0.89 33.62
C THR A 2 26.21 0.43 32.68
N ILE A 3 26.07 0.73 31.40
CA ILE A 3 27.09 0.49 30.38
C ILE A 3 27.57 1.83 29.82
N HIS A 4 28.85 1.89 29.46
CA HIS A 4 29.44 3.03 28.77
C HIS A 4 29.58 2.70 27.29
N VAL A 5 29.15 3.60 26.41
CA VAL A 5 29.12 3.43 24.95
C VAL A 5 29.40 4.77 24.27
N THR A 6 30.06 4.75 23.10
CA THR A 6 30.23 5.98 22.30
C THR A 6 29.20 6.00 21.17
N ILE A 7 28.15 6.82 21.31
CA ILE A 7 27.01 6.87 20.40
C ILE A 7 27.10 8.12 19.51
N ASN A 8 27.18 7.92 18.19
CA ASN A 8 27.30 8.99 17.19
C ASN A 8 28.47 9.98 17.45
N GLY A 9 29.49 9.54 18.22
CA GLY A 9 30.63 10.36 18.64
C GLY A 9 30.54 10.91 20.07
N ASP A 10 29.38 10.82 20.72
CA ASP A 10 29.20 11.21 22.13
C ASP A 10 29.45 10.01 23.06
N ASP A 11 30.27 10.15 24.10
CA ASP A 11 30.32 9.17 25.19
C ASP A 11 29.04 9.27 26.04
N ARG A 12 28.34 8.14 26.21
CA ARG A 12 27.06 8.05 26.93
C ARG A 12 27.06 6.89 27.93
N GLU A 13 26.38 7.11 29.04
CA GLU A 13 25.97 6.07 29.98
C GLU A 13 24.55 5.63 29.66
N LEU A 14 24.33 4.33 29.48
CA LEU A 14 23.01 3.75 29.35
C LEU A 14 22.70 2.88 30.57
N GLU A 15 21.58 3.14 31.23
CA GLU A 15 20.99 2.18 32.15
C GLU A 15 20.32 1.05 31.34
N THR A 16 20.60 -0.20 31.69
CA THR A 16 20.09 -1.40 31.01
C THR A 16 19.64 -2.48 32.00
N LYS A 17 18.68 -3.31 31.61
CA LYS A 17 18.28 -4.53 32.34
C LYS A 17 19.07 -5.75 31.84
N ALA A 18 19.17 -6.79 32.67
CA ALA A 18 19.73 -8.07 32.22
C ALA A 18 18.84 -8.68 31.14
N ASN A 19 19.44 -9.13 30.03
CA ASN A 19 18.77 -9.62 28.82
C ASN A 19 17.95 -8.58 28.04
N GLU A 20 18.16 -7.27 28.26
CA GLU A 20 17.52 -6.24 27.44
C GLU A 20 18.17 -6.14 26.04
N PRO A 21 17.38 -6.17 24.94
CA PRO A 21 17.91 -5.92 23.60
C PRO A 21 18.51 -4.51 23.46
N LEU A 22 19.57 -4.39 22.67
CA LEU A 22 20.20 -3.11 22.36
C LEU A 22 19.21 -2.14 21.71
N LEU A 23 18.30 -2.65 20.86
CA LEU A 23 17.16 -1.90 20.30
C LEU A 23 16.40 -1.11 21.38
N THR A 24 15.97 -1.79 22.44
CA THR A 24 15.16 -1.21 23.53
C THR A 24 15.95 -0.14 24.28
N ALA A 25 17.24 -0.41 24.57
CA ALA A 25 18.12 0.53 25.25
C ALA A 25 18.38 1.81 24.40
N LEU A 26 18.62 1.67 23.10
CA LEU A 26 18.83 2.80 22.18
C LEU A 26 17.56 3.65 21.98
N ARG A 27 16.39 3.01 21.84
CA ARG A 27 15.12 3.72 21.72
C ARG A 27 14.79 4.50 23.01
N ARG A 28 15.00 3.90 24.19
CA ARG A 28 14.89 4.61 25.49
C ARG A 28 15.88 5.79 25.61
N ALA A 29 17.05 5.70 24.97
CA ALA A 29 18.03 6.79 24.89
C ALA A 29 17.66 7.89 23.85
N GLY A 30 16.48 7.79 23.23
CA GLY A 30 15.96 8.76 22.26
C GLY A 30 16.44 8.55 20.82
N LEU A 31 17.08 7.42 20.51
CA LEU A 31 17.53 7.09 19.15
C LEU A 31 16.44 6.37 18.38
N TYR A 32 15.50 7.17 17.88
CA TYR A 32 14.32 6.68 17.20
C TYR A 32 14.57 6.20 15.77
N SER A 33 15.72 6.48 15.14
CA SER A 33 16.02 5.92 13.80
C SER A 33 16.13 4.40 13.79
N VAL A 34 16.42 3.79 14.95
CA VAL A 34 16.47 2.33 15.13
C VAL A 34 15.04 1.80 15.30
N LYS A 35 14.56 0.99 14.35
CA LYS A 35 13.16 0.57 14.27
C LYS A 35 12.93 -0.89 14.68
N HIS A 36 11.74 -1.18 15.24
CA HIS A 36 11.29 -2.53 15.50
C HIS A 36 10.48 -3.05 14.30
N GLY A 37 10.86 -4.18 13.71
CA GLY A 37 10.07 -4.81 12.64
C GLY A 37 9.94 -6.33 12.75
N CYS A 38 10.83 -6.95 13.52
CA CYS A 38 10.79 -8.34 13.96
C CYS A 38 11.73 -8.51 15.16
N GLU A 39 11.59 -9.63 15.85
CA GLU A 39 12.34 -10.01 17.04
C GLU A 39 13.58 -10.87 16.71
N THR A 40 13.66 -11.37 15.48
CA THR A 40 14.60 -12.40 14.99
C THR A 40 15.78 -11.84 14.18
N GLY A 41 15.73 -10.56 13.79
CA GLY A 41 16.72 -9.90 12.95
C GLY A 41 16.44 -9.95 11.44
N ASP A 42 15.48 -10.75 10.99
CA ASP A 42 15.23 -11.06 9.57
C ASP A 42 14.92 -9.83 8.69
N CYS A 43 14.32 -8.77 9.25
CA CYS A 43 13.94 -7.58 8.47
C CYS A 43 15.03 -6.51 8.32
N GLY A 44 16.10 -6.56 9.12
CA GLY A 44 17.16 -5.55 9.12
C GLY A 44 16.79 -4.13 9.59
N ALA A 45 15.52 -3.81 9.83
CA ALA A 45 15.06 -2.44 10.15
C ALA A 45 15.64 -1.87 11.46
N CYS A 46 16.12 -2.74 12.35
CA CYS A 46 16.78 -2.38 13.61
C CYS A 46 18.30 -2.17 13.48
N ALA A 47 18.85 -2.15 12.27
CA ALA A 47 20.29 -2.15 12.07
C ALA A 47 20.98 -0.87 12.59
N VAL A 48 22.14 -1.06 13.20
CA VAL A 48 23.07 -0.01 13.64
C VAL A 48 24.49 -0.37 13.21
N LEU A 49 25.42 0.58 13.21
CA LEU A 49 26.85 0.27 13.02
C LEU A 49 27.51 0.11 14.38
N LEU A 50 27.93 -1.09 14.73
CA LEU A 50 28.79 -1.38 15.87
C LEU A 50 30.24 -1.45 15.39
N ASP A 51 31.08 -0.52 15.81
CA ASP A 51 32.48 -0.36 15.36
C ASP A 51 32.65 -0.37 13.82
N GLY A 52 31.68 0.16 13.07
CA GLY A 52 31.69 0.18 11.60
C GLY A 52 31.22 -1.14 10.94
N VAL A 53 30.60 -2.04 11.69
CA VAL A 53 29.95 -3.26 11.21
C VAL A 53 28.44 -3.14 11.40
N LEU A 54 27.67 -3.38 10.35
CA LEU A 54 26.20 -3.39 10.41
C LEU A 54 25.73 -4.60 11.24
N VAL A 55 24.97 -4.35 12.31
CA VAL A 55 24.43 -5.38 13.22
C VAL A 55 22.97 -5.13 13.57
N ASN A 56 22.21 -6.21 13.75
CA ASN A 56 20.81 -6.15 14.18
C ASN A 56 20.71 -5.94 15.70
N SER A 57 20.23 -4.76 16.11
CA SER A 57 20.12 -4.40 17.53
C SER A 57 19.00 -5.12 18.29
N CYS A 58 18.03 -5.77 17.61
CA CYS A 58 17.00 -6.59 18.26
C CYS A 58 17.54 -7.93 18.78
N THR A 59 18.52 -8.52 18.09
CA THR A 59 19.14 -9.82 18.43
C THR A 59 20.40 -9.70 19.28
N MET A 60 20.90 -8.47 19.49
CA MET A 60 22.06 -8.17 20.33
C MET A 60 21.59 -7.69 21.71
N LEU A 61 22.18 -8.22 22.78
CA LEU A 61 21.92 -7.72 24.13
C LEU A 61 22.65 -6.40 24.37
N ALA A 62 22.04 -5.49 25.13
CA ALA A 62 22.60 -4.17 25.36
C ALA A 62 23.94 -4.21 26.11
N ASP A 63 24.16 -5.19 26.99
CA ASP A 63 25.43 -5.37 27.71
C ASP A 63 26.61 -5.74 26.79
N GLN A 64 26.35 -6.45 25.68
CA GLN A 64 27.35 -6.75 24.66
C GLN A 64 27.86 -5.49 23.94
N ALA A 65 27.18 -4.35 24.04
CA ALA A 65 27.63 -3.09 23.46
C ALA A 65 28.61 -2.33 24.37
N ALA A 66 28.82 -2.75 25.63
CA ALA A 66 29.67 -2.02 26.57
C ALA A 66 31.11 -1.82 26.05
N GLY A 67 31.54 -0.57 25.95
CA GLY A 67 32.86 -0.18 25.42
C GLY A 67 32.96 -0.04 23.90
N HIS A 68 31.88 -0.32 23.16
CA HIS A 68 31.85 -0.20 21.70
C HIS A 68 31.35 1.17 21.22
N ARG A 69 31.68 1.51 19.97
CA ARG A 69 31.14 2.67 19.25
C ARG A 69 29.90 2.27 18.46
N ILE A 70 28.81 3.01 18.61
CA ILE A 70 27.54 2.82 17.90
C ILE A 70 27.30 4.02 16.99
N GLU A 71 26.99 3.79 15.71
CA GLU A 71 26.44 4.81 14.82
C GLU A 71 25.01 4.44 14.39
N THR A 72 24.16 5.45 14.38
CA THR A 72 22.75 5.42 13.98
C THR A 72 22.51 6.52 12.94
N LEU A 73 21.32 6.62 12.36
CA LEU A 73 21.08 7.58 11.28
C LEU A 73 21.22 9.04 11.73
N GLU A 74 20.91 9.33 13.00
CA GLU A 74 21.10 10.64 13.62
C GLU A 74 22.55 11.14 13.53
N GLY A 75 23.53 10.22 13.45
CA GLY A 75 24.95 10.54 13.28
C GLY A 75 25.36 11.03 11.89
N LEU A 76 24.53 10.86 10.85
CA LEU A 76 24.84 11.34 9.49
C LEU A 76 24.62 12.84 9.31
N ALA A 77 23.72 13.45 10.08
CA ALA A 77 23.45 14.89 10.05
C ALA A 77 23.32 15.44 11.48
N PRO A 78 24.43 15.48 12.24
CA PRO A 78 24.43 15.92 13.63
C PRO A 78 23.94 17.36 13.74
N GLU A 79 22.99 17.61 14.64
CA GLU A 79 22.41 18.94 14.82
C GLU A 79 23.04 19.67 16.00
N LEU A 80 23.76 20.75 15.70
CA LEU A 80 24.25 21.68 16.70
C LEU A 80 23.10 22.59 17.19
N PRO A 81 23.06 22.97 18.48
CA PRO A 81 22.00 23.84 19.00
C PRO A 81 21.84 25.14 18.18
N GLY A 82 20.64 25.34 17.64
CA GLY A 82 20.31 26.51 16.81
C GLY A 82 20.73 26.42 15.33
N GLN A 83 21.28 25.30 14.87
CA GLN A 83 21.65 25.07 13.47
C GLN A 83 20.97 23.81 12.92
N ARG A 84 20.45 23.89 11.69
CA ARG A 84 20.04 22.67 10.97
C ARG A 84 21.33 22.00 10.48
N GLY A 85 21.65 20.82 11.02
CA GLY A 85 22.77 20.02 10.51
C GLY A 85 22.59 19.75 9.01
N GLU A 86 23.67 19.91 8.25
CA GLU A 86 23.70 19.63 6.81
C GLU A 86 23.40 18.16 6.55
N LEU A 87 22.72 17.86 5.44
CA LEU A 87 22.38 16.49 5.07
C LEU A 87 23.59 15.79 4.46
N HIS A 88 23.86 14.57 4.89
CA HIS A 88 24.83 13.70 4.23
C HIS A 88 24.42 13.44 2.77
N PRO A 89 25.35 13.28 1.81
CA PRO A 89 25.01 13.00 0.41
C PRO A 89 24.06 11.80 0.21
N LEU A 90 24.15 10.75 1.04
CA LEU A 90 23.16 9.65 1.06
C LEU A 90 21.75 10.13 1.43
N GLN A 91 21.61 10.97 2.46
CA GLN A 91 20.30 11.49 2.87
C GLN A 91 19.70 12.37 1.78
N LEU A 92 20.51 13.24 1.16
CA LEU A 92 20.08 14.07 0.03
C LEU A 92 19.66 13.21 -1.17
N ALA A 93 20.48 12.24 -1.59
CA ALA A 93 20.17 11.39 -2.75
C ALA A 93 18.89 10.57 -2.58
N PHE A 94 18.60 10.05 -1.38
CA PHE A 94 17.35 9.34 -1.09
C PHE A 94 16.12 10.27 -1.14
N ILE A 95 16.26 11.54 -0.75
CA ILE A 95 15.21 12.55 -0.88
C ILE A 95 14.98 12.85 -2.38
N GLU A 96 16.05 13.17 -3.10
CA GLU A 96 16.00 13.60 -4.50
C GLU A 96 15.45 12.52 -5.45
N THR A 97 15.83 11.25 -5.26
CA THR A 97 15.37 10.11 -6.11
C THR A 97 14.00 9.55 -5.72
N GLY A 98 13.41 9.99 -4.59
CA GLY A 98 12.13 9.46 -4.12
C GLY A 98 12.22 8.08 -3.45
N ALA A 99 13.42 7.66 -3.02
CA ALA A 99 13.63 6.40 -2.30
C ALA A 99 12.89 6.29 -0.95
N ILE A 100 12.33 7.40 -0.44
CA ILE A 100 11.65 7.48 0.85
C ILE A 100 10.12 7.49 0.69
N GLN A 101 9.51 6.31 0.63
CA GLN A 101 8.05 6.14 0.70
C GLN A 101 7.53 6.24 2.14
N CYS A 102 7.30 5.11 2.82
CA CYS A 102 6.89 5.09 4.23
C CYS A 102 8.00 5.61 5.16
N GLY A 103 9.26 5.33 4.81
CA GLY A 103 10.46 5.76 5.53
C GLY A 103 10.91 4.84 6.66
N TYR A 104 10.27 3.69 6.89
CA TYR A 104 10.53 2.85 8.06
C TYR A 104 11.84 2.05 7.97
N CYS A 105 12.13 1.44 6.81
CA CYS A 105 13.39 0.73 6.54
C CYS A 105 14.54 1.67 6.12
N THR A 106 14.23 2.92 5.74
CA THR A 106 15.19 3.90 5.20
C THR A 106 16.42 4.12 6.10
N PRO A 107 16.31 4.21 7.44
CA PRO A 107 17.48 4.34 8.31
C PRO A 107 18.50 3.21 8.13
N ALA A 108 18.04 1.96 8.19
CA ALA A 108 18.88 0.79 8.02
C ALA A 108 19.48 0.70 6.61
N GLN A 109 18.70 1.02 5.56
CA GLN A 109 19.20 1.07 4.17
C GLN A 109 20.32 2.10 4.00
N MET A 110 20.20 3.28 4.62
CA MET A 110 21.25 4.31 4.57
C MET A 110 22.51 3.90 5.33
N LEU A 111 22.40 3.18 6.46
CA LEU A 111 23.56 2.68 7.20
C LEU A 111 24.25 1.52 6.47
N ALA A 112 23.49 0.62 5.84
CA ALA A 112 24.02 -0.42 4.97
C ALA A 112 24.77 0.18 3.76
N ALA A 113 24.16 1.15 3.08
CA ALA A 113 24.79 1.91 2.01
C ALA A 113 26.06 2.65 2.47
N LYS A 114 26.04 3.28 3.65
CA LYS A 114 27.24 3.92 4.23
C LYS A 114 28.38 2.91 4.41
N THR A 115 28.06 1.74 4.98
CA THR A 115 29.04 0.64 5.18
C THR A 115 29.66 0.17 3.87
N LEU A 116 28.87 0.10 2.79
CA LEU A 116 29.38 -0.19 1.45
C LEU A 116 30.30 0.92 0.96
N LEU A 117 29.84 2.17 0.94
CA LEU A 117 30.57 3.30 0.34
C LEU A 117 31.86 3.68 1.10
N ASP A 118 31.91 3.48 2.41
CA ASP A 118 33.12 3.63 3.22
C ASP A 118 34.24 2.65 2.79
N ARG A 119 33.86 1.48 2.24
CA ARG A 119 34.78 0.40 1.83
C ARG A 119 35.03 0.38 0.32
N LEU A 120 34.01 0.67 -0.48
CA LEU A 120 34.00 0.67 -1.93
C LEU A 120 33.32 1.95 -2.44
N PRO A 121 34.07 3.04 -2.68
CA PRO A 121 33.49 4.33 -3.10
C PRO A 121 32.89 4.36 -4.52
N ASN A 122 33.05 3.29 -5.31
CA ASN A 122 32.49 3.15 -6.65
C ASN A 122 31.93 1.73 -6.85
N PRO A 123 30.79 1.40 -6.20
CA PRO A 123 30.18 0.10 -6.33
C PRO A 123 29.39 -0.01 -7.64
N SER A 124 29.26 -1.24 -8.13
CA SER A 124 28.28 -1.64 -9.13
C SER A 124 26.86 -1.71 -8.55
N GLU A 125 25.86 -1.78 -9.42
CA GLU A 125 24.46 -1.97 -9.00
C GLU A 125 24.26 -3.26 -8.20
N ALA A 126 24.92 -4.36 -8.62
CA ALA A 126 24.85 -5.64 -7.94
C ALA A 126 25.42 -5.58 -6.50
N GLU A 127 26.56 -4.93 -6.30
CA GLU A 127 27.16 -4.74 -4.97
C GLU A 127 26.30 -3.84 -4.07
N VAL A 128 25.58 -2.86 -4.65
CA VAL A 128 24.58 -2.07 -3.91
C VAL A 128 23.38 -2.93 -3.50
N ARG A 129 22.88 -3.79 -4.40
CA ARG A 129 21.78 -4.71 -4.10
C ARG A 129 22.16 -5.71 -3.01
N GLU A 130 23.33 -6.35 -3.11
CA GLU A 130 23.86 -7.25 -2.09
C GLU A 130 23.97 -6.55 -0.72
N ALA A 131 24.50 -5.32 -0.68
CA ALA A 131 24.59 -4.56 0.57
C ALA A 131 23.22 -4.20 1.17
N LEU A 132 22.18 -4.03 0.34
CA LEU A 132 20.80 -3.74 0.79
C LEU A 132 19.96 -5.01 1.05
N ALA A 133 20.41 -6.20 0.65
CA ALA A 133 19.67 -7.46 0.76
C ALA A 133 19.26 -7.80 2.20
N GLY A 134 20.11 -7.46 3.17
CA GLY A 134 19.85 -7.64 4.60
C GLY A 134 18.83 -6.67 5.21
N VAL A 135 18.24 -5.75 4.43
CA VAL A 135 17.23 -4.79 4.91
C VAL A 135 15.96 -4.87 4.06
N LEU A 136 14.91 -5.45 4.63
CA LEU A 136 13.64 -5.69 3.92
C LEU A 136 12.87 -4.38 3.67
N CYS A 137 12.37 -4.21 2.45
CA CYS A 137 11.58 -3.06 2.03
C CYS A 137 10.33 -3.48 1.27
N ARG A 138 9.16 -3.22 1.85
CA ARG A 138 7.86 -3.56 1.24
C ARG A 138 7.28 -2.48 0.32
N CYS A 139 7.97 -1.35 0.13
CA CYS A 139 7.41 -0.15 -0.51
C CYS A 139 7.99 0.21 -1.87
N THR A 140 9.30 0.05 -2.10
CA THR A 140 10.00 0.74 -3.21
C THR A 140 10.43 -0.18 -4.35
N GLY A 141 10.36 -1.49 -4.17
CA GLY A 141 10.98 -2.45 -5.08
C GLY A 141 12.49 -2.29 -5.25
N TYR A 142 13.16 -1.63 -4.30
CA TYR A 142 14.60 -1.37 -4.25
C TYR A 142 15.19 -0.50 -5.38
N VAL A 143 14.45 -0.24 -6.47
CA VAL A 143 14.87 0.62 -7.59
C VAL A 143 15.40 1.98 -7.11
N LYS A 144 14.54 2.81 -6.51
CA LYS A 144 14.95 4.15 -6.04
C LYS A 144 16.01 4.15 -4.93
N PRO A 145 15.99 3.24 -3.93
CA PRO A 145 17.12 3.07 -3.02
C PRO A 145 18.46 2.77 -3.72
N VAL A 146 18.49 1.88 -4.72
CA VAL A 146 19.72 1.55 -5.46
C VAL A 146 20.21 2.76 -6.27
N GLU A 147 19.31 3.44 -6.99
CA GLU A 147 19.60 4.72 -7.67
C GLU A 147 20.20 5.76 -6.70
N ALA A 148 19.63 5.89 -5.50
CA ALA A 148 20.08 6.84 -4.48
C ALA A 148 21.50 6.54 -3.98
N VAL A 149 21.85 5.26 -3.77
CA VAL A 149 23.20 4.87 -3.32
C VAL A 149 24.24 5.12 -4.42
N LEU A 150 23.94 4.76 -5.67
CA LEU A 150 24.83 5.03 -6.81
C LEU A 150 25.01 6.54 -7.03
N ARG A 151 23.94 7.34 -6.91
CA ARG A 151 23.98 8.81 -6.97
C ARG A 151 24.84 9.38 -5.85
N ALA A 152 24.65 8.93 -4.60
CA ALA A 152 25.44 9.39 -3.47
C ALA A 152 26.93 9.02 -3.61
N ALA A 153 27.24 7.83 -4.15
CA ALA A 153 28.61 7.41 -4.44
C ALA A 153 29.31 8.37 -5.42
N ALA A 154 28.63 8.77 -6.50
CA ALA A 154 29.14 9.74 -7.47
C ALA A 154 29.38 11.12 -6.82
N VAL A 155 28.42 11.63 -6.03
CA VAL A 155 28.59 12.90 -5.29
C VAL A 155 29.78 12.83 -4.33
N LEU A 156 29.94 11.73 -3.59
CA LEU A 156 31.03 11.54 -2.62
C LEU A 156 32.42 11.45 -3.27
N ARG A 157 32.52 11.02 -4.53
CA ARG A 157 33.75 11.06 -5.33
C ARG A 157 34.06 12.44 -5.91
N GLY A 158 33.10 13.36 -5.91
CA GLY A 158 33.19 14.65 -6.59
C GLY A 158 32.94 14.58 -8.10
N ASP A 159 32.25 13.54 -8.57
CA ASP A 159 31.83 13.43 -9.97
C ASP A 159 30.76 14.50 -10.30
N GLU A 160 30.66 14.88 -11.57
CA GLU A 160 29.54 15.72 -12.04
C GLU A 160 28.26 14.88 -12.10
N VAL A 161 27.35 15.11 -11.15
CA VAL A 161 26.08 14.40 -11.05
C VAL A 161 24.95 15.28 -11.60
N PRO A 162 24.23 14.87 -12.65
CA PRO A 162 23.14 15.66 -13.19
C PRO A 162 21.99 15.80 -12.18
N PRO A 163 21.08 16.78 -12.35
CA PRO A 163 19.79 16.77 -11.66
C PRO A 163 19.12 15.40 -11.81
N VAL A 164 18.34 14.96 -10.81
CA VAL A 164 17.57 13.71 -10.95
C VAL A 164 16.73 13.82 -12.23
N PRO A 165 16.89 12.89 -13.18
CA PRO A 165 16.24 13.04 -14.47
C PRO A 165 14.74 12.97 -14.26
N MET A 166 14.04 14.05 -14.64
CA MET A 166 12.62 13.93 -14.93
C MET A 166 12.47 12.82 -15.97
N PRO A 167 11.56 11.86 -15.75
CA PRO A 167 11.15 10.89 -16.76
C PRO A 167 11.05 11.51 -18.16
N PRO A 168 11.75 10.99 -19.19
CA PRO A 168 11.81 11.62 -20.50
C PRO A 168 10.42 11.75 -21.08
N THR A 169 10.03 13.00 -21.37
CA THR A 169 8.71 13.33 -21.90
C THR A 169 8.68 13.10 -23.40
N VAL A 170 8.00 12.04 -23.83
CA VAL A 170 7.72 11.78 -25.26
C VAL A 170 6.36 12.39 -25.61
N ASN A 171 6.34 13.27 -26.61
CA ASN A 171 5.12 13.84 -27.17
C ASN A 171 4.81 13.09 -28.49
N THR A 172 3.69 12.37 -28.53
CA THR A 172 3.38 11.45 -29.64
C THR A 172 2.85 12.13 -30.90
N PHE A 173 2.49 13.42 -30.83
CA PHE A 173 1.99 14.17 -31.99
C PHE A 173 2.98 14.20 -33.18
N ASP A 174 4.28 14.12 -32.90
CA ASP A 174 5.34 14.10 -33.93
C ASP A 174 5.70 12.68 -34.42
N ARG A 175 5.23 11.60 -33.76
CA ARG A 175 5.57 10.20 -34.11
C ARG A 175 4.46 9.41 -34.81
N LEU A 176 3.21 9.87 -34.78
CA LEU A 176 2.06 9.17 -35.36
C LEU A 176 1.98 9.17 -36.91
N TYR A 177 2.98 9.72 -37.62
CA TYR A 177 2.94 9.89 -39.09
C TYR A 177 4.24 9.56 -39.86
N GLU A 178 5.27 8.97 -39.24
CA GLU A 178 6.42 8.45 -40.01
C GLU A 178 6.26 6.94 -40.30
N PRO A 179 6.28 6.51 -41.59
CA PRO A 179 6.23 5.09 -41.94
C PRO A 179 7.55 4.37 -41.60
N PRO A 180 7.52 3.04 -41.32
CA PRO A 180 8.63 2.30 -40.71
C PRO A 180 9.79 1.94 -41.69
N ASP A 181 10.12 2.84 -42.62
CA ASP A 181 11.12 2.63 -43.68
C ASP A 181 12.32 3.60 -43.56
N LYS A 182 12.90 3.68 -42.36
CA LYS A 182 14.29 4.09 -42.13
C LYS A 182 14.83 3.33 -40.92
N PRO A 183 15.98 2.65 -41.00
CA PRO A 183 16.71 2.30 -39.79
C PRO A 183 17.13 3.62 -39.12
N GLU A 184 16.62 3.88 -37.92
CA GLU A 184 17.18 4.94 -37.08
C GLU A 184 18.69 4.67 -36.95
N ALA A 185 19.52 5.69 -37.20
CA ALA A 185 20.93 5.58 -36.88
C ALA A 185 21.04 5.30 -35.37
N PRO A 186 21.89 4.37 -34.93
CA PRO A 186 22.03 4.07 -33.51
C PRO A 186 22.30 5.38 -32.78
N VAL A 187 21.51 5.67 -31.74
CA VAL A 187 21.66 6.86 -30.91
C VAL A 187 23.12 6.91 -30.46
N GLU A 188 23.87 7.90 -30.97
CA GLU A 188 25.29 8.01 -30.64
C GLU A 188 25.41 8.19 -29.13
N GLY A 189 26.08 7.23 -28.49
CA GLY A 189 26.27 7.23 -27.05
C GLY A 189 27.05 8.47 -26.61
N GLY A 190 26.33 9.44 -26.05
CA GLY A 190 26.90 10.54 -25.29
C GLY A 190 27.61 10.00 -24.05
N SER A 191 28.94 9.89 -24.14
CA SER A 191 29.84 9.47 -23.06
C SER A 191 29.64 10.28 -21.76
N GLY A 192 29.84 9.73 -20.55
CA GLY A 192 30.40 8.42 -20.17
C GLY A 192 29.71 7.83 -18.94
N TRP A 193 30.03 6.62 -18.49
CA TRP A 193 31.38 6.06 -18.34
C TRP A 193 31.60 4.69 -19.02
N PRO A 194 32.72 4.46 -19.75
CA PRO A 194 33.00 3.18 -20.41
C PRO A 194 33.97 2.23 -19.65
N ALA A 195 33.40 1.13 -19.16
CA ALA A 195 33.83 -0.28 -19.26
C ALA A 195 35.29 -0.80 -19.04
N GLY A 196 35.39 -1.82 -18.17
CA GLY A 196 35.99 -3.15 -18.49
C GLY A 196 37.13 -3.65 -17.57
N ARG A 197 37.36 -4.96 -17.30
CA ARG A 197 36.64 -6.26 -17.43
C ARG A 197 37.37 -7.28 -16.50
N GLY A 198 36.83 -8.39 -15.98
CA GLY A 198 35.46 -8.94 -16.02
C GLY A 198 35.42 -10.44 -16.40
N ASP A 199 35.17 -11.36 -15.45
CA ASP A 199 34.91 -12.79 -15.68
C ASP A 199 33.77 -13.39 -14.81
N GLY A 200 32.84 -14.10 -15.46
CA GLY A 200 32.18 -15.27 -14.86
C GLY A 200 31.13 -15.08 -13.74
N SER A 201 30.33 -14.01 -13.70
CA SER A 201 29.07 -13.99 -12.92
C SER A 201 28.01 -13.13 -13.61
N GLY A 202 26.74 -13.24 -13.20
CA GLY A 202 25.61 -12.58 -13.87
C GLY A 202 25.66 -11.06 -13.74
N GLU A 203 25.99 -10.36 -14.83
CA GLU A 203 25.92 -8.89 -14.89
C GLU A 203 24.46 -8.43 -15.03
N THR A 204 23.81 -8.17 -13.90
CA THR A 204 22.54 -7.43 -13.89
C THR A 204 22.83 -5.95 -14.16
N GLN A 205 22.50 -5.48 -15.37
CA GLN A 205 22.51 -4.05 -15.72
C GLN A 205 21.07 -3.56 -15.79
N THR A 206 20.60 -2.81 -14.79
CA THR A 206 19.28 -2.19 -14.83
C THR A 206 19.40 -0.75 -15.30
N VAL A 207 19.20 -0.51 -16.60
CA VAL A 207 18.98 0.85 -17.12
C VAL A 207 17.51 1.22 -16.89
N THR A 208 17.12 1.43 -15.63
CA THR A 208 15.77 1.90 -15.31
C THR A 208 15.60 3.35 -15.73
N GLN A 209 15.20 3.55 -16.97
CA GLN A 209 14.48 4.77 -17.34
C GLN A 209 13.00 4.49 -17.13
N THR A 210 12.36 5.32 -16.31
CA THR A 210 10.90 5.47 -16.30
C THR A 210 10.56 6.44 -17.45
N PRO A 211 10.11 6.02 -18.64
CA PRO A 211 9.54 6.96 -19.59
C PRO A 211 8.19 7.46 -19.06
N VAL A 212 7.97 8.78 -19.09
CA VAL A 212 6.66 9.37 -18.87
C VAL A 212 6.20 9.89 -20.22
N MET A 213 5.19 9.25 -20.77
CA MET A 213 4.65 9.65 -22.06
C MET A 213 3.38 10.45 -21.87
N VAL A 214 3.24 11.44 -22.74
CA VAL A 214 2.38 12.59 -22.50
C VAL A 214 1.54 12.83 -23.74
N LEU A 215 0.24 12.58 -23.63
CA LEU A 215 -0.69 12.70 -24.75
C LEU A 215 -1.24 14.14 -24.87
N ALA A 216 -1.59 14.80 -23.75
CA ALA A 216 -1.76 16.27 -23.64
C ALA A 216 -2.05 16.69 -22.18
N PRO A 217 -1.08 17.25 -21.42
CA PRO A 217 -1.30 17.69 -20.05
C PRO A 217 -1.60 19.20 -20.01
N PRO A 218 -2.31 19.71 -18.99
CA PRO A 218 -2.30 21.14 -18.71
C PRO A 218 -0.87 21.62 -18.41
N GLN A 219 -0.51 22.83 -18.84
CA GLN A 219 0.81 23.41 -18.55
C GLN A 219 0.86 23.91 -17.09
N THR A 220 1.27 23.02 -16.18
CA THR A 220 1.36 23.24 -14.73
C THR A 220 2.77 23.59 -14.26
N LYS A 221 2.88 24.21 -13.09
CA LYS A 221 4.15 24.64 -12.47
C LYS A 221 4.69 23.68 -11.41
N VAL A 222 3.82 23.13 -10.58
CA VAL A 222 4.10 22.29 -9.40
C VAL A 222 3.41 20.94 -9.52
N VAL A 223 2.17 20.90 -10.02
CA VAL A 223 1.52 19.65 -10.46
C VAL A 223 2.30 19.06 -11.65
N ASN A 224 2.37 17.73 -11.72
CA ASN A 224 3.13 16.98 -12.72
C ASN A 224 4.66 17.19 -12.67
N LYS A 225 5.20 17.66 -11.55
CA LYS A 225 6.64 17.75 -11.29
C LYS A 225 7.08 16.73 -10.24
N ALA A 226 8.34 16.30 -10.31
CA ALA A 226 8.98 15.46 -9.30
C ALA A 226 9.39 16.30 -8.06
N GLU A 227 8.40 16.91 -7.42
CA GLU A 227 8.64 17.63 -6.17
C GLU A 227 9.08 16.67 -5.07
N ALA A 228 10.05 17.10 -4.26
CA ALA A 228 10.50 16.33 -3.10
C ALA A 228 9.36 16.18 -2.08
N LYS A 229 9.21 15.00 -1.47
CA LYS A 229 8.13 14.78 -0.50
C LYS A 229 8.26 15.72 0.70
N VAL A 230 7.14 16.30 1.12
CA VAL A 230 7.07 17.28 2.23
C VAL A 230 7.55 16.73 3.58
N ASP A 231 7.64 15.40 3.72
CA ASP A 231 8.14 14.68 4.88
C ASP A 231 9.55 14.08 4.73
N ALA A 232 10.17 14.19 3.55
CA ALA A 232 11.38 13.43 3.22
C ALA A 232 12.56 13.78 4.14
N VAL A 233 12.75 15.07 4.47
CA VAL A 233 13.86 15.53 5.33
C VAL A 233 13.77 14.97 6.75
N LYS A 234 12.57 14.92 7.34
CA LYS A 234 12.40 14.37 8.71
C LYS A 234 12.61 12.86 8.75
N LEU A 235 12.21 12.13 7.70
CA LEU A 235 12.47 10.70 7.54
C LEU A 235 13.96 10.41 7.31
N ALA A 236 14.62 11.13 6.40
CA ALA A 236 16.05 11.00 6.13
C ALA A 236 16.94 11.33 7.35
N LYS A 237 16.47 12.20 8.25
CA LYS A 237 17.11 12.52 9.54
C LYS A 237 16.75 11.56 10.69
N GLY A 238 15.95 10.51 10.44
CA GLY A 238 15.60 9.52 11.46
C GLY A 238 14.73 10.07 12.59
N ARG A 239 13.98 11.14 12.34
CA ARG A 239 13.18 11.84 13.36
C ARG A 239 12.09 10.94 13.94
N ALA A 240 11.74 11.19 15.20
CA ALA A 240 10.58 10.60 15.86
C ALA A 240 9.28 10.99 15.13
N VAL A 241 8.69 10.05 14.39
CA VAL A 241 7.48 10.32 13.57
C VAL A 241 6.51 9.13 13.47
N PHE A 242 6.96 7.91 13.75
CA PHE A 242 6.14 6.67 13.72
C PHE A 242 5.45 6.42 15.05
N THR A 243 4.60 5.40 15.16
CA THR A 243 3.76 5.27 16.35
C THR A 243 4.49 4.92 17.63
N ASP A 244 5.56 4.15 17.54
CA ASP A 244 6.41 3.85 18.68
C ASP A 244 7.38 4.99 19.09
N ASP A 245 7.47 6.07 18.34
CA ASP A 245 8.51 7.09 18.55
C ASP A 245 8.14 8.11 19.66
N MET A 246 7.66 7.63 20.82
CA MET A 246 7.42 8.43 22.03
C MET A 246 7.40 7.57 23.31
N GLU A 247 7.79 8.19 24.43
CA GLU A 247 7.76 7.61 25.78
C GLU A 247 6.95 8.53 26.69
N MET A 248 6.19 7.98 27.65
CA MET A 248 5.41 8.76 28.62
C MET A 248 5.71 8.36 30.07
N PRO A 249 5.76 9.30 31.04
CA PRO A 249 5.96 8.97 32.44
C PRO A 249 4.90 7.98 32.96
N GLY A 250 5.36 6.83 33.45
CA GLY A 250 4.48 5.79 33.96
C GLY A 250 3.68 5.03 32.90
N MET A 251 4.09 5.08 31.63
CA MET A 251 3.53 4.23 30.57
C MET A 251 3.61 2.74 30.93
N LEU A 252 2.57 2.00 30.57
CA LEU A 252 2.47 0.55 30.72
C LEU A 252 2.60 -0.14 29.36
N TYR A 253 3.06 -1.38 29.39
CA TYR A 253 3.25 -2.24 28.23
C TYR A 253 2.13 -3.28 28.18
N GLY A 254 1.34 -3.21 27.11
CA GLY A 254 0.25 -4.12 26.79
C GLY A 254 0.76 -5.38 26.08
N ALA A 255 0.24 -6.55 26.44
CA ALA A 255 0.52 -7.80 25.74
C ALA A 255 -0.75 -8.66 25.57
N LEU A 256 -0.84 -9.36 24.43
CA LEU A 256 -1.98 -10.21 24.04
C LEU A 256 -1.64 -11.69 24.22
N LEU A 257 -2.47 -12.43 24.95
CA LEU A 257 -2.56 -13.89 24.89
C LEU A 257 -3.47 -14.27 23.72
N THR A 258 -2.97 -15.11 22.82
CA THR A 258 -3.68 -15.62 21.66
C THR A 258 -4.03 -17.11 21.79
N SER A 259 -5.00 -17.57 20.99
CA SER A 259 -5.44 -18.96 20.95
C SER A 259 -4.36 -19.88 20.36
N PRO A 260 -4.00 -21.00 21.03
CA PRO A 260 -3.17 -22.05 20.46
C PRO A 260 -3.98 -23.06 19.60
N HIS A 261 -5.28 -22.84 19.41
CA HIS A 261 -6.21 -23.76 18.73
C HIS A 261 -6.96 -23.07 17.60
N ALA A 262 -7.13 -23.77 16.47
CA ALA A 262 -7.95 -23.28 15.34
C ALA A 262 -9.44 -23.17 15.68
N HIS A 263 -9.97 -23.99 16.59
CA HIS A 263 -11.36 -23.87 17.04
C HIS A 263 -11.49 -24.41 18.47
N ALA A 264 -11.96 -23.59 19.41
CA ALA A 264 -12.20 -24.04 20.79
C ALA A 264 -13.21 -23.15 21.54
N ARG A 265 -13.79 -23.68 22.62
CA ARG A 265 -14.49 -22.90 23.66
C ARG A 265 -13.63 -22.81 24.91
N ILE A 266 -13.57 -21.63 25.51
CA ILE A 266 -12.95 -21.39 26.81
C ILE A 266 -13.97 -21.74 27.89
N LEU A 267 -13.78 -22.90 28.53
CA LEU A 267 -14.62 -23.38 29.63
C LEU A 267 -14.37 -22.56 30.91
N ASP A 268 -13.09 -22.32 31.20
CA ASP A 268 -12.65 -21.48 32.32
C ASP A 268 -11.35 -20.74 31.98
N ILE A 269 -11.11 -19.63 32.66
CA ILE A 269 -9.88 -18.85 32.58
C ILE A 269 -9.52 -18.29 33.97
N ASP A 270 -8.36 -18.71 34.47
CA ASP A 270 -7.77 -18.34 35.76
C ASP A 270 -6.65 -17.31 35.51
N ILE A 271 -6.87 -16.08 36.00
CA ILE A 271 -5.94 -14.94 35.90
C ILE A 271 -5.29 -14.61 37.25
N ASP A 272 -5.63 -15.36 38.29
CA ASP A 272 -5.39 -15.06 39.71
C ASP A 272 -3.87 -14.98 40.02
N ALA A 273 -3.06 -15.76 39.29
CA ALA A 273 -1.60 -15.74 39.37
C ALA A 273 -0.98 -14.57 38.57
N ALA A 274 -1.58 -14.17 37.46
CA ALA A 274 -1.13 -13.06 36.62
C ALA A 274 -1.41 -11.71 37.31
N GLU A 275 -2.61 -11.51 37.86
CA GLU A 275 -2.97 -10.29 38.60
C GLU A 275 -2.12 -10.06 39.86
N ARG A 276 -1.64 -11.13 40.50
CA ARG A 276 -0.76 -11.05 41.68
C ARG A 276 0.72 -10.86 41.35
N LEU A 277 1.12 -10.85 40.08
CA LEU A 277 2.52 -10.64 39.69
C LEU A 277 2.91 -9.16 39.91
N PRO A 278 3.97 -8.84 40.68
CA PRO A 278 4.39 -7.46 40.89
C PRO A 278 4.70 -6.74 39.58
N GLY A 279 4.15 -5.52 39.43
CA GLY A 279 4.25 -4.70 38.22
C GLY A 279 3.13 -4.95 37.19
N VAL A 280 2.21 -5.90 37.42
CA VAL A 280 0.96 -6.01 36.63
C VAL A 280 -0.09 -5.04 37.18
N HIS A 281 -0.81 -4.37 36.28
CA HIS A 281 -1.84 -3.38 36.62
C HIS A 281 -3.25 -3.75 36.15
N ALA A 282 -3.39 -4.56 35.11
CA ALA A 282 -4.67 -5.10 34.66
C ALA A 282 -4.47 -6.42 33.90
N VAL A 283 -5.44 -7.32 34.05
CA VAL A 283 -5.61 -8.52 33.21
C VAL A 283 -7.07 -8.58 32.76
N LEU A 284 -7.31 -8.52 31.46
CA LEU A 284 -8.66 -8.50 30.87
C LEU A 284 -8.92 -9.76 30.06
N THR A 285 -10.16 -10.25 30.14
CA THR A 285 -10.70 -11.49 29.56
C THR A 285 -12.17 -11.25 29.18
N TYR A 286 -12.83 -12.21 28.54
CA TYR A 286 -14.28 -12.13 28.32
C TYR A 286 -15.12 -12.00 29.62
N LYS A 287 -14.56 -12.35 30.79
CA LYS A 287 -15.27 -12.29 32.08
C LYS A 287 -15.37 -10.89 32.68
N ASN A 288 -14.47 -9.97 32.31
CA ASN A 288 -14.38 -8.62 32.87
C ASN A 288 -14.32 -7.50 31.82
N THR A 289 -14.37 -7.84 30.53
CA THR A 289 -14.59 -6.90 29.41
C THR A 289 -16.07 -6.93 28.99
N SER A 290 -16.63 -5.78 28.59
CA SER A 290 -18.02 -5.71 28.11
C SER A 290 -18.17 -6.39 26.75
N ARG A 291 -19.10 -7.34 26.63
CA ARG A 291 -19.45 -7.96 25.35
C ARG A 291 -20.29 -6.98 24.52
N VAL A 292 -19.68 -6.42 23.47
CA VAL A 292 -20.32 -5.51 22.51
C VAL A 292 -19.93 -5.98 21.12
N MET A 293 -20.93 -6.37 20.32
CA MET A 293 -20.71 -6.81 18.94
C MET A 293 -20.26 -5.63 18.06
N PHE A 294 -19.27 -5.84 17.21
CA PHE A 294 -18.83 -4.88 16.22
C PHE A 294 -18.42 -5.56 14.89
N ALA A 295 -18.42 -4.76 13.83
CA ALA A 295 -17.72 -5.05 12.58
C ALA A 295 -16.40 -4.28 12.61
N SER A 296 -15.29 -4.98 12.43
CA SER A 296 -13.94 -4.42 12.64
C SER A 296 -13.44 -3.57 11.47
N GLY A 297 -13.93 -3.84 10.26
CA GLY A 297 -13.56 -3.16 9.01
C GLY A 297 -13.76 -1.64 9.08
N GLY A 298 -12.67 -0.90 8.87
CA GLY A 298 -12.70 0.56 8.79
C GLY A 298 -13.29 1.02 7.46
N GLN A 299 -14.61 1.05 7.39
CA GLN A 299 -15.38 1.54 6.25
C GLN A 299 -16.38 2.62 6.67
N SER A 300 -16.98 3.29 5.68
CA SER A 300 -18.05 4.28 5.86
C SER A 300 -19.25 3.74 6.65
N TYR A 301 -20.15 4.65 7.07
CA TYR A 301 -21.32 4.30 7.88
C TYR A 301 -22.59 4.15 7.01
N PRO A 302 -23.47 3.15 7.24
CA PRO A 302 -23.33 2.05 8.22
C PRO A 302 -22.19 1.09 7.88
N GLN A 303 -21.64 0.42 8.89
CA GLN A 303 -20.55 -0.54 8.69
C GLN A 303 -21.09 -1.73 7.88
N PRO A 304 -20.36 -2.21 6.85
CA PRO A 304 -20.73 -3.43 6.17
C PRO A 304 -20.88 -4.61 7.14
N PRO A 305 -21.99 -5.37 7.07
CA PRO A 305 -22.20 -6.56 7.88
C PRO A 305 -21.26 -7.71 7.47
N PRO A 306 -21.06 -8.72 8.34
CA PRO A 306 -21.74 -8.96 9.62
C PRO A 306 -21.11 -8.21 10.82
N PHE A 307 -21.82 -8.20 11.95
CA PHE A 307 -21.26 -7.81 13.25
C PHE A 307 -21.06 -9.08 14.08
N ASP A 308 -19.88 -9.66 13.98
CA ASP A 308 -19.57 -11.02 14.47
C ASP A 308 -18.34 -11.08 15.41
N GLN A 309 -17.77 -9.92 15.77
CA GLN A 309 -16.61 -9.79 16.67
C GLN A 309 -16.97 -9.09 17.98
N VAL A 310 -16.19 -9.42 19.02
CA VAL A 310 -16.16 -8.76 20.34
C VAL A 310 -14.71 -8.59 20.79
N SER A 311 -14.40 -7.63 21.66
CA SER A 311 -13.00 -7.35 22.05
C SER A 311 -12.25 -8.57 22.59
N LEU A 312 -12.93 -9.38 23.41
CA LEU A 312 -12.45 -10.67 23.96
C LEU A 312 -13.67 -11.60 24.10
N ASP A 313 -13.56 -12.83 23.59
CA ASP A 313 -14.67 -13.81 23.52
C ASP A 313 -14.38 -15.06 24.38
N ASN A 314 -15.40 -15.90 24.60
CA ASN A 314 -15.24 -17.24 25.19
C ASN A 314 -15.23 -18.37 24.14
N LYS A 315 -15.28 -18.03 22.86
CA LYS A 315 -15.04 -18.93 21.72
C LYS A 315 -13.91 -18.36 20.89
N VAL A 316 -12.95 -19.22 20.52
CA VAL A 316 -11.82 -18.88 19.65
C VAL A 316 -11.96 -19.62 18.32
N ARG A 317 -11.81 -18.89 17.22
CA ARG A 317 -12.21 -19.32 15.86
C ARG A 317 -11.05 -19.52 14.89
N HIS A 318 -9.82 -19.14 15.28
CA HIS A 318 -8.58 -19.49 14.57
C HIS A 318 -7.37 -19.57 15.51
N PHE A 319 -6.27 -20.16 15.02
CA PHE A 319 -4.96 -20.06 15.68
C PHE A 319 -4.52 -18.59 15.63
N GLY A 320 -4.24 -17.99 16.79
CA GLY A 320 -3.96 -16.55 16.89
C GLY A 320 -5.14 -15.68 17.40
N ASP A 321 -6.33 -16.23 17.61
CA ASP A 321 -7.51 -15.46 18.06
C ASP A 321 -7.36 -14.89 19.49
N ARG A 322 -8.11 -13.84 19.83
CA ARG A 322 -7.93 -13.04 21.07
C ARG A 322 -8.46 -13.76 22.32
N VAL A 323 -7.60 -14.01 23.31
CA VAL A 323 -7.98 -14.71 24.56
C VAL A 323 -7.99 -13.77 25.78
N ALA A 324 -6.90 -13.05 26.01
CA ALA A 324 -6.74 -12.15 27.16
C ALA A 324 -5.69 -11.07 26.89
N VAL A 325 -5.77 -9.93 27.56
CA VAL A 325 -4.74 -8.87 27.49
C VAL A 325 -4.26 -8.45 28.88
N VAL A 326 -2.99 -8.09 28.98
CA VAL A 326 -2.33 -7.64 30.21
C VAL A 326 -1.71 -6.26 30.01
N ALA A 327 -1.76 -5.38 31.01
CA ALA A 327 -0.90 -4.21 31.11
C ALA A 327 0.04 -4.31 32.32
N ALA A 328 1.33 -4.07 32.10
CA ALA A 328 2.37 -4.13 33.14
C ALA A 328 3.45 -3.04 32.99
N GLU A 329 4.28 -2.85 34.01
CA GLU A 329 5.36 -1.83 34.03
C GLU A 329 6.49 -2.09 33.02
N SER A 330 6.56 -3.28 32.41
CA SER A 330 7.44 -3.55 31.27
C SER A 330 6.99 -4.75 30.45
N THR A 331 7.46 -4.84 29.20
CA THR A 331 7.20 -5.96 28.29
C THR A 331 7.56 -7.32 28.91
N GLU A 332 8.67 -7.40 29.67
CA GLU A 332 9.07 -8.67 30.30
C GLU A 332 8.08 -9.13 31.37
N ILE A 333 7.50 -8.19 32.13
CA ILE A 333 6.49 -8.48 33.16
C ILE A 333 5.16 -8.83 32.49
N ALA A 334 4.76 -8.12 31.42
CA ALA A 334 3.55 -8.44 30.66
C ALA A 334 3.62 -9.86 30.08
N LEU A 335 4.72 -10.22 29.40
CA LEU A 335 4.94 -11.57 28.87
C LEU A 335 5.05 -12.64 29.97
N ALA A 336 5.58 -12.30 31.15
CA ALA A 336 5.59 -13.21 32.30
C ALA A 336 4.17 -13.45 32.86
N ALA A 337 3.33 -12.42 32.90
CA ALA A 337 1.94 -12.52 33.32
C ALA A 337 1.11 -13.38 32.36
N LEU A 338 1.29 -13.24 31.02
CA LEU A 338 0.59 -14.11 30.06
C LEU A 338 0.85 -15.61 30.33
N ARG A 339 2.08 -15.97 30.71
CA ARG A 339 2.45 -17.35 31.07
C ARG A 339 1.87 -17.86 32.40
N LEU A 340 1.28 -16.97 33.20
CA LEU A 340 0.61 -17.31 34.47
C LEU A 340 -0.91 -17.44 34.33
N ILE A 341 -1.49 -16.97 33.21
CA ILE A 341 -2.89 -17.20 32.86
C ILE A 341 -3.06 -18.68 32.51
N LYS A 342 -4.07 -19.34 33.10
CA LYS A 342 -4.46 -20.71 32.72
C LYS A 342 -5.81 -20.66 32.04
N VAL A 343 -5.94 -21.38 30.94
CA VAL A 343 -7.16 -21.43 30.13
C VAL A 343 -7.52 -22.90 29.95
N ASP A 344 -8.76 -23.25 30.26
CA ASP A 344 -9.32 -24.58 30.02
C ASP A 344 -10.13 -24.56 28.72
N TYR A 345 -9.74 -25.39 27.76
CA TYR A 345 -10.29 -25.40 26.40
C TYR A 345 -11.05 -26.69 26.10
N GLU A 346 -12.30 -26.55 25.68
CA GLU A 346 -12.96 -27.57 24.86
C GLU A 346 -12.54 -27.34 23.40
N VAL A 347 -11.57 -28.13 22.92
CA VAL A 347 -11.14 -28.08 21.51
C VAL A 347 -12.24 -28.64 20.61
N LEU A 348 -12.64 -27.87 19.61
CA LEU A 348 -13.69 -28.22 18.66
C LEU A 348 -13.08 -28.65 17.31
N PRO A 349 -13.83 -29.42 16.49
CA PRO A 349 -13.41 -29.70 15.11
C PRO A 349 -13.29 -28.40 14.31
N ALA A 350 -12.18 -28.23 13.59
CA ALA A 350 -11.93 -27.10 12.69
C ALA A 350 -12.21 -27.48 11.23
N VAL A 351 -12.53 -26.51 10.38
CA VAL A 351 -12.65 -26.66 8.93
C VAL A 351 -11.88 -25.53 8.24
N LEU A 352 -11.03 -25.86 7.28
CA LEU A 352 -10.09 -24.91 6.64
C LEU A 352 -10.38 -24.69 5.15
N ASP A 353 -11.09 -25.60 4.50
CA ASP A 353 -11.53 -25.43 3.11
C ASP A 353 -12.93 -24.78 3.08
N PRO A 354 -13.15 -23.71 2.28
CA PRO A 354 -14.43 -23.03 2.24
C PRO A 354 -15.54 -23.85 1.56
N GLU A 355 -15.22 -24.73 0.61
CA GLU A 355 -16.22 -25.59 -0.04
C GLU A 355 -16.70 -26.68 0.93
N GLU A 356 -15.81 -27.21 1.77
CA GLU A 356 -16.15 -28.10 2.89
C GLU A 356 -16.94 -27.38 4.00
N ALA A 357 -16.54 -26.17 4.38
CA ALA A 357 -17.18 -25.40 5.45
C ALA A 357 -18.67 -25.10 5.19
N MET A 358 -19.06 -25.00 3.92
CA MET A 358 -20.45 -24.76 3.51
C MET A 358 -21.34 -26.02 3.47
N GLN A 359 -20.79 -27.22 3.70
CA GLN A 359 -21.56 -28.46 3.59
C GLN A 359 -22.42 -28.75 4.83
N PRO A 360 -23.59 -29.40 4.66
CA PRO A 360 -24.41 -29.85 5.79
C PRO A 360 -23.62 -30.79 6.72
N GLY A 361 -23.50 -30.38 7.99
CA GLY A 361 -22.76 -31.14 9.01
C GLY A 361 -21.31 -30.71 9.23
N ALA A 362 -20.83 -29.69 8.52
CA ALA A 362 -19.57 -29.01 8.84
C ALA A 362 -19.63 -28.36 10.25
N PRO A 363 -18.47 -28.12 10.90
CA PRO A 363 -18.43 -27.42 12.20
C PRO A 363 -18.95 -25.99 12.07
N VAL A 364 -19.85 -25.56 12.97
CA VAL A 364 -20.43 -24.22 12.94
C VAL A 364 -19.51 -23.22 13.66
N ILE A 365 -18.99 -22.24 12.92
CA ILE A 365 -17.99 -21.28 13.40
C ILE A 365 -18.63 -20.16 14.22
N HIS A 366 -19.80 -19.66 13.79
CA HIS A 366 -20.62 -18.71 14.55
C HIS A 366 -21.92 -19.38 14.99
N ASP A 367 -22.06 -19.65 16.28
CA ASP A 367 -23.24 -20.28 16.90
C ASP A 367 -23.78 -19.50 18.12
N GLU A 368 -23.18 -18.35 18.40
CA GLU A 368 -23.68 -17.31 19.28
C GLU A 368 -24.96 -16.66 18.72
N GLN A 369 -25.85 -16.24 19.63
CA GLN A 369 -27.17 -15.68 19.28
C GLN A 369 -27.15 -14.18 19.04
N ASP A 370 -26.03 -13.50 19.33
CA ASP A 370 -25.89 -12.05 19.22
C ASP A 370 -25.03 -11.60 18.03
N ALA A 371 -24.41 -12.53 17.29
CA ALA A 371 -23.92 -12.23 15.95
C ALA A 371 -25.11 -11.91 15.02
N ILE A 372 -25.00 -10.79 14.28
CA ILE A 372 -26.07 -10.28 13.41
C ILE A 372 -25.60 -10.11 11.97
N ASP A 373 -26.57 -10.18 11.05
CA ASP A 373 -26.42 -9.99 9.61
C ASP A 373 -25.48 -10.98 8.92
N ILE A 374 -25.33 -12.19 9.49
CA ILE A 374 -24.77 -13.37 8.82
C ILE A 374 -25.85 -14.02 7.94
N HIS A 375 -25.53 -14.34 6.69
CA HIS A 375 -26.49 -14.91 5.73
C HIS A 375 -27.05 -16.28 6.14
N ASP A 376 -26.19 -17.26 6.44
CA ASP A 376 -26.59 -18.58 6.94
C ASP A 376 -25.46 -19.20 7.77
N ALA A 377 -25.43 -18.85 9.06
CA ALA A 377 -24.45 -19.36 10.02
C ALA A 377 -24.46 -20.90 10.12
N SER A 378 -25.60 -21.57 9.88
CA SER A 378 -25.71 -23.03 9.95
C SER A 378 -24.97 -23.76 8.84
N ARG A 379 -24.60 -23.03 7.78
CA ARG A 379 -23.72 -23.48 6.69
C ARG A 379 -22.49 -22.57 6.55
N ASN A 380 -22.06 -21.90 7.62
CA ASN A 380 -20.90 -21.01 7.62
C ASN A 380 -20.90 -19.96 6.48
N LEU A 381 -22.06 -19.53 5.99
CA LEU A 381 -22.16 -18.53 4.92
C LEU A 381 -22.24 -17.12 5.53
N VAL A 382 -21.20 -16.33 5.28
CA VAL A 382 -21.16 -14.89 5.59
C VAL A 382 -22.19 -14.17 4.72
N HIS A 383 -22.08 -14.36 3.40
CA HIS A 383 -22.89 -13.70 2.36
C HIS A 383 -23.17 -14.64 1.19
N HIS A 384 -24.29 -14.41 0.50
CA HIS A 384 -24.55 -14.89 -0.87
C HIS A 384 -24.81 -13.67 -1.74
N LEU A 385 -23.92 -13.42 -2.70
CA LEU A 385 -23.90 -12.23 -3.55
C LEU A 385 -24.17 -12.63 -5.00
N HIS A 386 -24.89 -11.77 -5.73
CA HIS A 386 -25.40 -12.09 -7.05
C HIS A 386 -25.67 -10.81 -7.87
N ALA A 387 -25.41 -10.86 -9.18
CA ALA A 387 -25.82 -9.84 -10.13
C ALA A 387 -25.93 -10.42 -11.54
N ASP A 388 -26.99 -10.06 -12.27
CA ASP A 388 -27.23 -10.44 -13.66
C ASP A 388 -27.36 -9.19 -14.56
N TYR A 389 -26.91 -9.32 -15.81
CA TYR A 389 -27.15 -8.38 -16.91
C TYR A 389 -27.39 -9.16 -18.21
N GLY A 390 -28.42 -8.78 -18.98
CA GLY A 390 -28.80 -9.50 -20.20
C GLY A 390 -29.40 -10.89 -19.95
N ASP A 391 -29.33 -11.76 -20.95
CA ASP A 391 -29.76 -13.17 -20.88
C ASP A 391 -28.59 -14.07 -21.26
N VAL A 392 -27.93 -14.67 -20.26
CA VAL A 392 -26.73 -15.50 -20.46
C VAL A 392 -27.05 -16.82 -21.16
N GLU A 393 -28.25 -17.38 -21.02
CA GLU A 393 -28.63 -18.62 -21.72
C GLU A 393 -28.85 -18.34 -23.21
N ALA A 394 -29.46 -17.20 -23.56
CA ALA A 394 -29.54 -16.73 -24.93
C ALA A 394 -28.16 -16.40 -25.52
N GLY A 395 -27.25 -15.81 -24.74
CA GLY A 395 -25.88 -15.54 -25.15
C GLY A 395 -25.08 -16.83 -25.42
N PHE A 396 -25.10 -17.80 -24.50
CA PHE A 396 -24.48 -19.12 -24.72
C PHE A 396 -25.08 -19.86 -25.91
N ALA A 397 -26.39 -19.77 -26.15
CA ALA A 397 -27.04 -20.37 -27.31
C ALA A 397 -26.69 -19.67 -28.64
N ALA A 398 -26.21 -18.42 -28.59
CA ALA A 398 -25.77 -17.64 -29.74
C ALA A 398 -24.26 -17.72 -30.00
N ALA A 399 -23.49 -18.39 -29.14
CA ALA A 399 -22.05 -18.60 -29.27
C ALA A 399 -21.71 -19.72 -30.27
N ASP A 400 -20.55 -19.61 -30.92
CA ASP A 400 -19.99 -20.69 -31.74
C ASP A 400 -19.17 -21.67 -30.87
N TYR A 401 -18.58 -21.16 -29.78
CA TYR A 401 -17.78 -21.90 -28.81
C TYR A 401 -18.17 -21.53 -27.38
N VAL A 402 -18.11 -22.48 -26.46
CA VAL A 402 -18.27 -22.25 -25.01
C VAL A 402 -17.08 -22.86 -24.29
N PHE A 403 -16.44 -22.07 -23.42
CA PHE A 403 -15.26 -22.45 -22.66
C PHE A 403 -15.53 -22.36 -21.16
N GLU A 404 -14.96 -23.29 -20.39
CA GLU A 404 -15.09 -23.36 -18.93
C GLU A 404 -13.70 -23.52 -18.29
N GLY A 405 -13.51 -22.92 -17.12
CA GLY A 405 -12.24 -22.99 -16.37
C GLY A 405 -12.41 -22.70 -14.88
N GLU A 406 -11.64 -23.41 -14.05
CA GLU A 406 -11.53 -23.17 -12.61
C GLU A 406 -10.12 -22.66 -12.29
N TYR A 407 -10.05 -21.61 -11.47
CA TYR A 407 -8.83 -20.91 -11.06
C TYR A 407 -8.87 -20.67 -9.55
N ARG A 408 -7.72 -20.77 -8.88
CA ARG A 408 -7.62 -20.70 -7.41
C ARG A 408 -6.53 -19.73 -6.95
N THR A 409 -6.82 -18.93 -5.93
CA THR A 409 -5.85 -18.07 -5.25
C THR A 409 -5.85 -18.32 -3.75
N HIS A 410 -4.68 -18.14 -3.15
CA HIS A 410 -4.36 -18.47 -1.76
C HIS A 410 -4.27 -17.23 -0.85
N GLN A 411 -4.00 -17.45 0.43
CA GLN A 411 -3.90 -16.42 1.46
C GLN A 411 -2.48 -15.85 1.54
N VAL A 412 -2.36 -14.51 1.59
CA VAL A 412 -1.07 -13.79 1.71
C VAL A 412 -1.14 -12.59 2.63
N GLN A 413 -0.05 -12.30 3.34
CA GLN A 413 0.09 -11.24 4.34
C GLN A 413 0.72 -9.97 3.72
N GLN A 414 0.31 -8.78 4.19
CA GLN A 414 0.71 -7.48 3.61
C GLN A 414 2.22 -7.21 3.75
N ALA A 415 2.83 -7.79 4.77
CA ALA A 415 4.24 -7.75 5.14
C ALA A 415 4.78 -6.33 5.42
N SER A 416 3.98 -5.48 6.08
CA SER A 416 4.45 -4.16 6.54
C SER A 416 5.57 -4.30 7.55
N ILE A 417 6.66 -3.55 7.35
CA ILE A 417 7.87 -3.64 8.18
C ILE A 417 7.59 -3.09 9.59
N GLU A 418 6.77 -2.04 9.72
CA GLU A 418 6.20 -1.64 11.02
C GLU A 418 4.99 -2.54 11.34
N PRO A 419 4.99 -3.25 12.49
CA PRO A 419 3.81 -3.95 13.00
C PRO A 419 2.63 -3.01 13.29
N HIS A 420 1.49 -3.58 13.71
CA HIS A 420 0.42 -2.83 14.34
C HIS A 420 0.86 -2.41 15.74
N ILE A 421 0.66 -1.12 16.04
CA ILE A 421 0.98 -0.53 17.33
C ILE A 421 0.01 0.60 17.65
N CYS A 422 -0.41 0.66 18.91
CA CYS A 422 -1.29 1.69 19.46
C CYS A 422 -0.79 2.14 20.84
N ILE A 423 -0.77 3.45 21.06
CA ILE A 423 -0.53 4.09 22.36
C ILE A 423 -1.79 4.87 22.76
N THR A 424 -2.30 4.64 23.96
CA THR A 424 -3.49 5.34 24.50
C THR A 424 -3.21 6.03 25.82
N TRP A 425 -3.81 7.19 26.05
CA TRP A 425 -3.70 7.93 27.33
C TRP A 425 -4.90 8.87 27.55
N TRP A 426 -4.99 9.47 28.74
CA TRP A 426 -5.94 10.53 29.07
C TRP A 426 -5.28 11.91 28.91
N ASP A 427 -5.87 12.79 28.10
CA ASP A 427 -5.42 14.20 27.98
C ASP A 427 -5.93 15.09 29.14
N GLU A 428 -5.52 16.36 29.11
CA GLU A 428 -5.85 17.37 30.11
C GLU A 428 -7.35 17.68 30.27
N ASP A 429 -8.19 17.27 29.30
CA ASP A 429 -9.66 17.46 29.30
C ASP A 429 -10.40 16.14 29.65
N ASP A 430 -9.71 15.16 30.25
CA ASP A 430 -10.19 13.81 30.53
C ASP A 430 -10.72 13.10 29.26
N ARG A 431 -10.02 13.22 28.11
CA ARG A 431 -10.38 12.55 26.86
C ARG A 431 -9.36 11.46 26.55
N LEU A 432 -9.86 10.33 26.05
CA LEU A 432 -9.04 9.22 25.61
C LEU A 432 -8.39 9.59 24.27
N VAL A 433 -7.08 9.82 24.29
CA VAL A 433 -6.29 9.96 23.08
C VAL A 433 -5.83 8.58 22.65
N VAL A 434 -6.02 8.28 21.36
CA VAL A 434 -5.62 7.04 20.72
C VAL A 434 -4.67 7.37 19.58
N ARG A 435 -3.40 7.04 19.77
CA ARG A 435 -2.36 7.26 18.79
C ARG A 435 -1.99 5.90 18.19
N THR A 436 -2.39 5.66 16.95
CA THR A 436 -2.29 4.34 16.32
C THR A 436 -1.70 4.42 14.91
N SER A 437 -1.03 3.36 14.47
CA SER A 437 -0.66 3.16 13.08
C SER A 437 -1.88 2.63 12.28
N THR A 438 -2.77 3.55 11.86
CA THR A 438 -4.04 3.23 11.19
C THR A 438 -4.23 4.01 9.89
N GLN A 439 -4.86 3.41 8.87
CA GLN A 439 -5.28 4.07 7.62
C GLN A 439 -6.57 4.88 7.78
N VAL A 440 -7.32 4.71 8.88
CA VAL A 440 -8.75 5.08 8.99
C VAL A 440 -9.12 5.71 10.36
N PRO A 441 -8.44 6.78 10.82
CA PRO A 441 -8.56 7.26 12.20
C PRO A 441 -9.98 7.72 12.59
N PHE A 442 -10.76 8.26 11.65
CA PHE A 442 -12.16 8.63 11.89
C PHE A 442 -13.07 7.41 12.09
N HIS A 443 -12.78 6.29 11.42
CA HIS A 443 -13.50 5.03 11.62
C HIS A 443 -13.09 4.36 12.94
N VAL A 444 -11.80 4.33 13.28
CA VAL A 444 -11.32 3.89 14.61
C VAL A 444 -12.07 4.63 15.72
N ARG A 445 -12.14 5.97 15.68
CA ARG A 445 -12.85 6.78 16.71
C ARG A 445 -14.31 6.35 16.88
N ARG A 446 -14.99 6.04 15.79
CA ARG A 446 -16.40 5.63 15.77
C ARG A 446 -16.58 4.20 16.30
N ILE A 447 -15.69 3.27 15.93
CA ILE A 447 -15.79 1.85 16.29
C ILE A 447 -15.40 1.61 17.76
N ILE A 448 -14.33 2.24 18.27
CA ILE A 448 -13.92 2.04 19.69
C ILE A 448 -14.92 2.64 20.68
N ALA A 449 -15.63 3.72 20.32
CA ALA A 449 -16.50 4.46 21.22
C ALA A 449 -17.54 3.61 21.99
N PRO A 450 -18.36 2.77 21.33
CA PRO A 450 -19.26 1.85 22.03
C PRO A 450 -18.53 0.77 22.82
N LEU A 451 -17.37 0.28 22.35
CA LEU A 451 -16.63 -0.81 23.00
C LEU A 451 -16.12 -0.41 24.39
N VAL A 452 -15.55 0.79 24.51
CA VAL A 452 -15.05 1.32 25.81
C VAL A 452 -16.09 2.16 26.57
N GLY A 453 -17.33 2.22 26.09
CA GLY A 453 -18.42 2.94 26.76
C GLY A 453 -18.26 4.48 26.82
N LEU A 454 -17.52 5.08 25.89
CA LEU A 454 -17.25 6.51 25.84
C LEU A 454 -17.97 7.22 24.68
N PRO A 455 -18.53 8.42 24.88
CA PRO A 455 -19.08 9.19 23.77
C PRO A 455 -17.95 9.71 22.87
N ILE A 456 -18.16 9.73 21.55
CA ILE A 456 -17.16 10.14 20.52
C ILE A 456 -16.38 11.42 20.89
N ARG A 457 -17.03 12.43 21.48
CA ARG A 457 -16.37 13.68 21.91
C ARG A 457 -15.26 13.51 22.96
N ARG A 458 -15.28 12.44 23.76
CA ARG A 458 -14.23 12.08 24.73
C ARG A 458 -13.14 11.21 24.10
N ILE A 459 -13.09 11.12 22.77
CA ILE A 459 -12.09 10.33 22.05
C ILE A 459 -11.45 11.20 20.97
N ARG A 460 -10.12 11.15 20.87
CA ARG A 460 -9.34 11.77 19.81
C ARG A 460 -8.40 10.72 19.22
N VAL A 461 -8.45 10.50 17.91
CA VAL A 461 -7.51 9.58 17.23
C VAL A 461 -6.50 10.40 16.45
N ILE A 462 -5.22 10.06 16.61
CA ILE A 462 -4.08 10.74 15.97
C ILE A 462 -3.34 9.71 15.11
N LYS A 463 -3.17 9.99 13.81
CA LYS A 463 -2.32 9.23 12.88
C LYS A 463 -1.04 10.02 12.55
N PRO A 464 0.10 9.66 13.16
CA PRO A 464 1.44 10.00 12.67
C PRO A 464 1.92 9.00 11.61
N ARG A 465 3.20 9.04 11.21
CA ARG A 465 3.67 8.23 10.07
C ARG A 465 3.46 6.72 10.32
N ILE A 466 3.11 6.03 9.24
CA ILE A 466 2.84 4.59 9.19
C ILE A 466 3.97 3.94 8.39
N GLY A 467 4.57 2.86 8.92
CA GLY A 467 5.64 2.12 8.25
C GLY A 467 5.15 1.09 7.23
N GLY A 468 4.21 1.50 6.38
CA GLY A 468 3.44 0.64 5.48
C GLY A 468 2.19 0.07 6.16
N GLY A 469 1.14 -0.15 5.36
CA GLY A 469 -0.14 -0.71 5.80
C GLY A 469 -0.83 -1.53 4.70
N PHE A 470 -0.87 -1.01 3.47
CA PHE A 470 -1.29 -1.76 2.27
C PHE A 470 -2.71 -2.37 2.35
N GLY A 471 -3.58 -1.83 3.21
CA GLY A 471 -4.90 -2.38 3.53
C GLY A 471 -4.97 -3.04 4.91
N GLY A 472 -3.88 -3.66 5.39
CA GLY A 472 -3.87 -4.33 6.70
C GLY A 472 -4.19 -3.40 7.87
N LYS A 473 -3.83 -2.11 7.75
CA LYS A 473 -4.12 -1.04 8.71
C LYS A 473 -5.44 -0.29 8.43
N GLN A 474 -6.29 -0.79 7.52
CA GLN A 474 -7.66 -0.31 7.33
C GLN A 474 -8.61 -0.80 8.45
N GLU A 475 -8.14 -1.67 9.34
CA GLU A 475 -8.96 -2.28 10.38
C GLU A 475 -8.56 -1.81 11.78
N MET A 476 -9.49 -1.91 12.73
CA MET A 476 -9.23 -1.72 14.15
C MET A 476 -8.83 -3.07 14.78
N LEU A 477 -7.55 -3.21 15.15
CA LEU A 477 -6.96 -4.48 15.60
C LEU A 477 -6.38 -4.44 17.02
N LEU A 478 -5.87 -3.29 17.46
CA LEU A 478 -5.23 -3.11 18.76
C LEU A 478 -5.86 -1.97 19.58
N GLU A 479 -6.58 -1.07 18.92
CA GLU A 479 -7.04 0.18 19.50
C GLU A 479 -8.09 -0.02 20.58
N ASP A 480 -8.98 -1.01 20.43
CA ASP A 480 -9.96 -1.36 21.45
C ASP A 480 -9.29 -1.98 22.68
N LEU A 481 -8.38 -2.93 22.48
CA LEU A 481 -7.63 -3.61 23.55
C LEU A 481 -6.75 -2.64 24.35
N CYS A 482 -6.01 -1.77 23.65
CA CYS A 482 -5.15 -0.76 24.27
C CYS A 482 -6.00 0.28 25.04
N ALA A 483 -7.11 0.74 24.45
CA ALA A 483 -8.05 1.64 25.10
C ALA A 483 -8.70 1.04 26.36
N HIS A 484 -9.14 -0.21 26.34
CA HIS A 484 -9.67 -0.91 27.53
C HIS A 484 -8.64 -0.92 28.67
N LEU A 485 -7.37 -1.21 28.36
CA LEU A 485 -6.29 -1.19 29.36
C LEU A 485 -6.06 0.22 29.94
N THR A 486 -6.06 1.28 29.13
CA THR A 486 -5.95 2.67 29.62
C THR A 486 -7.17 3.10 30.44
N VAL A 487 -8.38 2.66 30.08
CA VAL A 487 -9.61 2.95 30.83
C VAL A 487 -9.59 2.30 32.21
N VAL A 488 -9.15 1.03 32.31
CA VAL A 488 -9.11 0.30 33.58
C VAL A 488 -7.93 0.72 34.47
N THR A 489 -6.77 1.01 33.90
CA THR A 489 -5.57 1.37 34.68
C THR A 489 -5.44 2.85 35.00
N GLY A 490 -6.10 3.73 34.24
CA GLY A 490 -5.93 5.18 34.33
C GLY A 490 -4.53 5.69 33.91
N ARG A 491 -3.70 4.83 33.30
CA ARG A 491 -2.32 5.13 32.88
C ARG A 491 -2.17 5.07 31.35
N PRO A 492 -1.15 5.73 30.78
CA PRO A 492 -0.80 5.52 29.38
C PRO A 492 -0.46 4.06 29.13
N VAL A 493 -0.95 3.47 28.03
CA VAL A 493 -0.64 2.08 27.62
C VAL A 493 -0.10 2.09 26.20
N ARG A 494 0.97 1.34 25.96
CA ARG A 494 1.54 1.02 24.65
C ARG A 494 1.30 -0.46 24.37
N MET A 495 0.69 -0.80 23.24
CA MET A 495 0.47 -2.18 22.80
C MET A 495 0.90 -2.34 21.34
N GLU A 496 1.67 -3.39 21.05
CA GLU A 496 2.28 -3.67 19.75
C GLU A 496 2.17 -5.18 19.47
N TYR A 497 1.90 -5.56 18.22
CA TYR A 497 1.98 -6.95 17.79
C TYR A 497 3.43 -7.40 17.57
N THR A 498 3.72 -8.64 17.97
CA THR A 498 4.94 -9.32 17.52
C THR A 498 4.86 -9.66 16.03
N ARG A 499 5.99 -9.99 15.38
CA ARG A 499 5.93 -10.46 13.98
C ARG A 499 5.09 -11.73 13.81
N GLU A 500 5.10 -12.65 14.77
CA GLU A 500 4.21 -13.82 14.78
C GLU A 500 2.73 -13.42 14.82
N GLN A 501 2.37 -12.40 15.61
CA GLN A 501 1.00 -11.88 15.70
C GLN A 501 0.56 -11.13 14.43
N GLU A 502 1.47 -10.46 13.72
CA GLU A 502 1.18 -9.91 12.38
C GLU A 502 0.72 -10.98 11.39
N PHE A 503 1.23 -12.20 11.50
CA PHE A 503 0.84 -13.32 10.64
C PHE A 503 -0.41 -14.06 11.14
N ALA A 504 -0.48 -14.37 12.44
CA ALA A 504 -1.55 -15.20 13.00
C ALA A 504 -2.81 -14.42 13.45
N SER A 505 -2.71 -13.11 13.70
CA SER A 505 -3.75 -12.31 14.39
C SER A 505 -4.23 -11.07 13.62
N ALA A 506 -3.37 -10.50 12.75
CA ALA A 506 -3.75 -9.39 11.89
C ALA A 506 -4.58 -9.86 10.67
N ARG A 507 -4.48 -9.16 9.54
CA ARG A 507 -5.22 -9.46 8.31
C ARG A 507 -4.31 -9.94 7.19
N SER A 508 -4.94 -10.44 6.14
CA SER A 508 -4.32 -11.04 4.95
C SER A 508 -5.24 -10.86 3.73
N ARG A 509 -4.88 -11.36 2.56
CA ARG A 509 -5.73 -11.38 1.35
C ARG A 509 -6.74 -12.53 1.39
N HIS A 510 -7.95 -12.28 0.92
CA HIS A 510 -8.97 -13.32 0.74
C HIS A 510 -8.52 -14.37 -0.30
N PRO A 511 -8.49 -15.67 0.04
CA PRO A 511 -8.44 -16.76 -0.94
C PRO A 511 -9.77 -16.84 -1.71
N GLU A 512 -9.69 -17.19 -2.99
CA GLU A 512 -10.86 -17.25 -3.88
C GLU A 512 -10.75 -18.44 -4.85
N ILE A 513 -11.87 -19.12 -5.08
CA ILE A 513 -12.06 -20.14 -6.09
C ILE A 513 -13.01 -19.55 -7.13
N MET A 514 -12.55 -19.40 -8.37
CA MET A 514 -13.27 -18.73 -9.45
C MET A 514 -13.51 -19.70 -10.60
N ARG A 515 -14.76 -19.79 -11.04
CA ARG A 515 -15.22 -20.69 -12.11
C ARG A 515 -15.89 -19.87 -13.20
N TYR A 516 -15.24 -19.78 -14.35
CA TYR A 516 -15.76 -19.09 -15.52
C TYR A 516 -16.46 -20.04 -16.47
N LYS A 517 -17.50 -19.54 -17.13
CA LYS A 517 -18.09 -20.10 -18.35
C LYS A 517 -18.35 -18.96 -19.34
N THR A 518 -17.73 -19.03 -20.52
CA THR A 518 -17.72 -17.93 -21.50
C THR A 518 -18.14 -18.42 -22.88
N GLY A 519 -19.11 -17.75 -23.50
CA GLY A 519 -19.56 -17.99 -24.88
C GLY A 519 -18.92 -17.01 -25.86
N VAL A 520 -18.35 -17.52 -26.95
CA VAL A 520 -17.54 -16.75 -27.91
C VAL A 520 -17.94 -17.09 -29.35
N ARG A 521 -17.94 -16.09 -30.24
CA ARG A 521 -18.12 -16.27 -31.68
C ARG A 521 -16.84 -16.65 -32.40
N GLN A 522 -16.94 -17.17 -33.62
CA GLN A 522 -15.77 -17.45 -34.47
C GLN A 522 -14.96 -16.19 -34.82
N ASP A 523 -15.58 -15.00 -34.77
CA ASP A 523 -14.90 -13.71 -34.94
C ASP A 523 -14.27 -13.15 -33.64
N GLY A 524 -14.24 -13.94 -32.57
CA GLY A 524 -13.65 -13.57 -31.29
C GLY A 524 -14.56 -12.76 -30.35
N THR A 525 -15.76 -12.36 -30.79
CA THR A 525 -16.68 -11.56 -29.96
C THR A 525 -17.23 -12.37 -28.79
N LEU A 526 -17.17 -11.82 -27.56
CA LEU A 526 -17.81 -12.40 -26.39
C LEU A 526 -19.34 -12.19 -26.40
N THR A 527 -20.10 -13.25 -26.12
CA THR A 527 -21.58 -13.24 -26.14
C THR A 527 -22.20 -13.37 -24.75
N ALA A 528 -21.60 -14.19 -23.88
CA ALA A 528 -21.99 -14.30 -22.48
C ALA A 528 -20.80 -14.67 -21.60
N MET A 529 -20.77 -14.18 -20.37
CA MET A 529 -19.85 -14.62 -19.32
C MET A 529 -20.62 -14.92 -18.03
N GLU A 530 -20.39 -16.09 -17.45
CA GLU A 530 -20.84 -16.46 -16.10
C GLU A 530 -19.60 -16.68 -15.22
N LEU A 531 -19.57 -16.03 -14.06
CA LEU A 531 -18.54 -16.20 -13.03
C LEU A 531 -19.19 -16.68 -11.74
N ARG A 532 -18.86 -17.92 -11.33
CA ARG A 532 -19.21 -18.46 -10.02
C ARG A 532 -18.00 -18.40 -9.09
N MET A 533 -18.22 -18.01 -7.84
CA MET A 533 -17.13 -17.78 -6.88
C MET A 533 -17.41 -18.40 -5.52
N VAL A 534 -16.34 -18.89 -4.89
CA VAL A 534 -16.29 -19.15 -3.45
C VAL A 534 -15.15 -18.31 -2.87
N ALA A 535 -15.48 -17.41 -1.93
CA ALA A 535 -14.50 -16.59 -1.23
C ALA A 535 -14.38 -17.04 0.24
N ASP A 536 -13.16 -17.14 0.75
CA ASP A 536 -12.86 -17.52 2.13
C ASP A 536 -12.61 -16.27 2.98
N CYS A 537 -13.41 -16.08 4.04
CA CYS A 537 -13.30 -14.99 5.00
C CYS A 537 -12.67 -15.42 6.34
N GLY A 538 -12.10 -16.63 6.43
CA GLY A 538 -11.54 -17.10 7.69
C GLY A 538 -12.54 -17.03 8.83
N ALA A 539 -12.05 -16.69 10.01
CA ALA A 539 -12.78 -16.75 11.27
C ALA A 539 -13.81 -15.63 11.53
N TYR A 540 -13.85 -14.57 10.71
CA TYR A 540 -14.70 -13.38 10.92
C TYR A 540 -15.01 -12.69 9.58
N GLY A 541 -16.25 -12.27 9.35
CA GLY A 541 -16.80 -11.88 8.03
C GLY A 541 -16.44 -10.48 7.54
N THR A 542 -15.52 -9.80 8.22
CA THR A 542 -15.08 -8.44 7.88
C THR A 542 -14.57 -8.38 6.44
N HIS A 543 -14.96 -7.34 5.70
CA HIS A 543 -14.69 -7.16 4.27
C HIS A 543 -15.21 -8.27 3.32
N GLY A 544 -15.86 -9.33 3.83
CA GLY A 544 -16.42 -10.42 3.04
C GLY A 544 -17.58 -10.02 2.12
N LEU A 545 -18.21 -8.87 2.36
CA LEU A 545 -19.13 -8.27 1.39
C LEU A 545 -18.40 -7.57 0.25
N THR A 546 -17.38 -6.77 0.58
CA THR A 546 -16.83 -5.75 -0.32
C THR A 546 -15.66 -6.26 -1.16
N VAL A 547 -14.79 -7.13 -0.63
CA VAL A 547 -13.70 -7.73 -1.44
C VAL A 547 -14.28 -8.59 -2.57
N PRO A 548 -15.18 -9.57 -2.33
CA PRO A 548 -15.72 -10.40 -3.41
C PRO A 548 -16.58 -9.62 -4.40
N THR A 549 -17.24 -8.54 -3.97
CA THR A 549 -17.96 -7.63 -4.89
C THR A 549 -17.00 -6.97 -5.89
N VAL A 550 -15.83 -6.50 -5.45
CA VAL A 550 -14.81 -5.95 -6.36
C VAL A 550 -14.23 -7.06 -7.25
N SER A 551 -13.95 -8.25 -6.71
CA SER A 551 -13.52 -9.40 -7.50
C SER A 551 -14.52 -9.74 -8.63
N GLY A 552 -15.80 -9.88 -8.31
CA GLY A 552 -16.86 -10.14 -9.28
C GLY A 552 -16.99 -9.02 -10.33
N PHE A 553 -16.94 -7.76 -9.89
CA PHE A 553 -17.02 -6.61 -10.79
C PHE A 553 -15.85 -6.56 -11.77
N ARG A 554 -14.61 -6.75 -11.31
CA ARG A 554 -13.41 -6.73 -12.19
C ARG A 554 -13.32 -7.98 -13.07
N GLY A 555 -13.78 -9.12 -12.57
CA GLY A 555 -13.87 -10.39 -13.31
C GLY A 555 -14.85 -10.35 -14.48
N LEU A 556 -15.90 -9.52 -14.42
CA LEU A 556 -16.96 -9.47 -15.44
C LEU A 556 -17.02 -8.17 -16.25
N THR A 557 -16.33 -7.09 -15.87
CA THR A 557 -16.41 -5.79 -16.58
C THR A 557 -15.12 -5.31 -17.23
N THR A 558 -13.99 -6.01 -17.09
CA THR A 558 -12.75 -5.68 -17.82
C THR A 558 -12.89 -5.96 -19.33
N TYR A 559 -13.70 -6.97 -19.68
CA TYR A 559 -14.09 -7.30 -21.05
C TYR A 559 -15.60 -7.13 -21.24
N LYS A 560 -16.00 -6.78 -22.44
CA LYS A 560 -17.39 -6.53 -22.83
C LYS A 560 -18.02 -7.80 -23.40
N ALA A 561 -19.20 -8.17 -22.90
CA ALA A 561 -20.05 -9.22 -23.43
C ALA A 561 -21.53 -8.77 -23.39
N ASP A 562 -22.38 -9.35 -24.25
CA ASP A 562 -23.80 -8.98 -24.34
C ASP A 562 -24.62 -9.38 -23.09
N ALA A 563 -24.19 -10.42 -22.36
CA ALA A 563 -24.80 -10.87 -21.12
C ALA A 563 -23.75 -11.29 -20.08
N LEU A 564 -23.99 -10.96 -18.82
CA LEU A 564 -23.09 -11.22 -17.69
C LEU A 564 -23.88 -11.81 -16.52
N LYS A 565 -23.29 -12.78 -15.82
CA LYS A 565 -23.87 -13.38 -14.62
C LYS A 565 -22.81 -13.60 -13.54
N TRP A 566 -23.16 -13.22 -12.31
CA TRP A 566 -22.35 -13.41 -11.13
C TRP A 566 -23.13 -14.14 -10.03
N ASP A 567 -22.47 -15.11 -9.40
CA ASP A 567 -22.94 -15.82 -8.21
C ASP A 567 -21.74 -16.09 -7.29
N CYS A 568 -21.77 -15.59 -6.06
CA CYS A 568 -20.66 -15.70 -5.12
C CYS A 568 -21.14 -16.12 -3.74
N LEU A 569 -20.58 -17.23 -3.24
CA LEU A 569 -20.74 -17.68 -1.87
C LEU A 569 -19.52 -17.25 -1.06
N VAL A 570 -19.75 -16.65 0.10
CA VAL A 570 -18.70 -16.17 0.99
C VAL A 570 -18.76 -16.99 2.27
N ALA A 571 -17.69 -17.73 2.58
CA ALA A 571 -17.65 -18.73 3.62
C ALA A 571 -16.74 -18.33 4.79
N TYR A 572 -17.15 -18.69 6.01
CA TYR A 572 -16.27 -18.75 7.16
C TYR A 572 -15.43 -20.03 7.13
N THR A 573 -14.16 -19.93 7.56
CA THR A 573 -13.28 -21.07 7.85
C THR A 573 -12.54 -20.83 9.17
N ASN A 574 -11.81 -21.81 9.70
CA ASN A 574 -11.01 -21.65 10.92
C ASN A 574 -9.59 -21.08 10.65
N ARG A 575 -9.40 -20.41 9.51
CA ARG A 575 -8.17 -19.66 9.19
C ARG A 575 -8.19 -18.26 9.83
N PRO A 576 -7.02 -17.66 10.12
CA PRO A 576 -6.89 -16.24 10.40
C PRO A 576 -7.66 -15.39 9.39
N THR A 577 -8.39 -14.39 9.88
CA THR A 577 -9.29 -13.55 9.06
C THR A 577 -8.53 -12.76 8.00
N PRO A 578 -8.83 -12.91 6.70
CA PRO A 578 -8.40 -11.99 5.68
C PRO A 578 -9.20 -10.67 5.75
N GLY A 579 -8.70 -9.64 5.09
CA GLY A 579 -9.29 -8.31 5.09
C GLY A 579 -8.86 -7.53 3.85
N ALA A 580 -8.65 -6.22 4.02
CA ALA A 580 -8.15 -5.37 2.97
C ALA A 580 -6.67 -5.66 2.66
N TYR A 581 -6.35 -5.93 1.39
CA TYR A 581 -4.99 -5.90 0.87
C TYR A 581 -5.03 -5.29 -0.53
N ARG A 582 -4.34 -4.14 -0.72
CA ARG A 582 -3.96 -3.45 -1.97
C ARG A 582 -4.35 -4.22 -3.24
N GLY A 583 -5.22 -3.66 -4.06
CA GLY A 583 -5.82 -4.35 -5.22
C GLY A 583 -7.15 -5.03 -4.87
N TYR A 584 -7.43 -5.28 -3.59
CA TYR A 584 -8.79 -5.46 -3.06
C TYR A 584 -9.72 -6.33 -3.92
N GLY A 585 -9.36 -7.60 -4.13
CA GLY A 585 -10.13 -8.53 -4.98
C GLY A 585 -9.69 -8.57 -6.45
N ALA A 586 -9.30 -7.43 -7.03
CA ALA A 586 -8.89 -7.36 -8.43
C ALA A 586 -7.70 -8.29 -8.79
N PRO A 587 -6.64 -8.47 -7.98
CA PRO A 587 -5.58 -9.44 -8.26
C PRO A 587 -6.06 -10.89 -8.31
N GLN A 588 -7.11 -11.25 -7.57
CA GLN A 588 -7.71 -12.58 -7.63
C GLN A 588 -8.51 -12.72 -8.94
N ALA A 589 -9.43 -11.80 -9.18
CA ALA A 589 -10.29 -11.81 -10.36
C ALA A 589 -9.52 -11.73 -11.68
N LEU A 590 -8.53 -10.84 -11.77
CA LEU A 590 -7.73 -10.63 -12.98
C LEU A 590 -6.72 -11.76 -13.22
N PHE A 591 -6.24 -12.44 -12.18
CA PHE A 591 -5.52 -13.71 -12.37
C PHE A 591 -6.39 -14.74 -13.11
N ALA A 592 -7.62 -14.97 -12.64
CA ALA A 592 -8.49 -15.95 -13.28
C ALA A 592 -8.96 -15.49 -14.68
N LEU A 593 -9.33 -14.21 -14.83
CA LEU A 593 -9.86 -13.64 -16.08
C LEU A 593 -8.83 -13.61 -17.21
N GLU A 594 -7.62 -13.10 -16.94
CA GLU A 594 -6.60 -12.91 -17.98
C GLU A 594 -6.06 -14.24 -18.52
N LEU A 595 -5.99 -15.27 -17.67
CA LEU A 595 -5.73 -16.65 -18.07
C LEU A 595 -6.88 -17.21 -18.91
N HIS A 596 -8.13 -17.02 -18.47
CA HIS A 596 -9.30 -17.53 -19.19
C HIS A 596 -9.39 -16.96 -20.62
N MET A 597 -9.16 -15.64 -20.76
CA MET A 597 -9.17 -14.97 -22.07
C MET A 597 -8.00 -15.40 -22.97
N GLU A 598 -6.82 -15.66 -22.41
CA GLU A 598 -5.68 -16.21 -23.17
C GLU A 598 -5.91 -17.66 -23.60
N GLU A 599 -6.46 -18.50 -22.72
CA GLU A 599 -6.82 -19.90 -23.01
C GLU A 599 -7.90 -20.00 -24.10
N ILE A 600 -8.88 -19.09 -24.10
CA ILE A 600 -9.88 -18.95 -25.17
C ILE A 600 -9.18 -18.59 -26.48
N ALA A 601 -8.36 -17.54 -26.50
CA ALA A 601 -7.67 -17.06 -27.70
C ALA A 601 -6.81 -18.17 -28.34
N GLU A 602 -6.00 -18.85 -27.53
CA GLU A 602 -5.19 -20.01 -27.95
C GLU A 602 -6.08 -21.12 -28.56
N ALA A 603 -7.22 -21.43 -27.94
CA ALA A 603 -8.10 -22.51 -28.39
C ALA A 603 -8.83 -22.22 -29.71
N ILE A 604 -9.13 -20.95 -30.01
CA ILE A 604 -9.70 -20.53 -31.31
C ILE A 604 -8.65 -20.10 -32.34
N GLY A 605 -7.35 -20.16 -32.00
CA GLY A 605 -6.24 -19.83 -32.91
C GLY A 605 -6.03 -18.34 -33.15
N TRP A 606 -6.42 -17.50 -32.18
CA TRP A 606 -6.19 -16.05 -32.19
C TRP A 606 -4.92 -15.67 -31.43
N ASP A 607 -4.33 -14.52 -31.78
CA ASP A 607 -3.32 -13.90 -30.93
C ASP A 607 -3.98 -13.39 -29.62
N PRO A 608 -3.41 -13.67 -28.43
CA PRO A 608 -3.98 -13.24 -27.17
C PRO A 608 -4.10 -11.72 -27.00
N ILE A 609 -3.19 -10.92 -27.55
CA ILE A 609 -3.27 -9.45 -27.47
C ILE A 609 -4.40 -8.95 -28.36
N GLU A 610 -4.50 -9.43 -29.61
CA GLU A 610 -5.60 -9.03 -30.51
C GLU A 610 -6.98 -9.47 -30.01
N PHE A 611 -7.09 -10.68 -29.44
CA PHE A 611 -8.33 -11.17 -28.84
C PHE A 611 -8.77 -10.32 -27.63
N LYS A 612 -7.81 -9.98 -26.75
CA LYS A 612 -8.06 -9.09 -25.61
C LYS A 612 -8.40 -7.66 -26.10
N ARG A 613 -7.70 -7.14 -27.12
CA ARG A 613 -7.94 -5.83 -27.73
C ARG A 613 -9.34 -5.68 -28.31
N LEU A 614 -9.83 -6.70 -29.01
CA LEU A 614 -11.19 -6.72 -29.55
C LEU A 614 -12.21 -6.49 -28.42
N ASN A 615 -12.06 -7.21 -27.31
CA ASN A 615 -13.10 -7.36 -26.29
C ASN A 615 -12.96 -6.47 -25.05
N TRP A 616 -11.80 -5.86 -24.75
CA TRP A 616 -11.68 -5.00 -23.55
C TRP A 616 -12.59 -3.77 -23.64
N VAL A 617 -13.00 -3.23 -22.49
CA VAL A 617 -13.81 -2.00 -22.44
C VAL A 617 -13.04 -0.77 -22.95
N LYS A 618 -13.71 0.09 -23.70
CA LYS A 618 -13.12 1.25 -24.41
C LYS A 618 -13.78 2.55 -23.97
N GLU A 619 -13.18 3.69 -24.32
CA GLU A 619 -13.82 4.99 -24.09
C GLU A 619 -15.22 5.05 -24.71
N GLY A 620 -16.20 5.46 -23.90
CA GLY A 620 -17.62 5.45 -24.27
C GLY A 620 -18.37 4.16 -23.99
N ASP A 621 -17.74 3.11 -23.44
CA ASP A 621 -18.45 1.94 -22.91
C ASP A 621 -19.02 2.19 -21.50
N GLU A 622 -20.18 1.59 -21.22
CA GLU A 622 -20.81 1.51 -19.90
C GLU A 622 -20.26 0.30 -19.13
N LEU A 623 -19.93 0.47 -17.85
CA LEU A 623 -19.62 -0.64 -16.94
C LEU A 623 -20.94 -1.21 -16.38
N VAL A 624 -21.66 -1.97 -17.21
CA VAL A 624 -23.08 -2.34 -17.01
C VAL A 624 -23.45 -2.98 -15.66
N LEU A 625 -22.51 -3.62 -14.97
CA LEU A 625 -22.74 -4.21 -13.64
C LEU A 625 -22.59 -3.21 -12.47
N ALA A 626 -22.08 -2.01 -12.70
CA ALA A 626 -21.74 -1.05 -11.63
C ALA A 626 -22.95 -0.61 -10.80
N ARG A 627 -24.14 -0.57 -11.42
CA ARG A 627 -25.40 -0.30 -10.72
C ARG A 627 -25.87 -1.47 -9.85
N ALA A 628 -25.61 -2.71 -10.25
CA ALA A 628 -25.96 -3.91 -9.48
C ALA A 628 -24.98 -4.18 -8.33
N MET A 629 -23.70 -3.84 -8.51
CA MET A 629 -22.58 -4.18 -7.61
C MET A 629 -22.15 -3.00 -6.71
N GLY A 630 -23.10 -2.29 -6.09
CA GLY A 630 -22.83 -1.07 -5.31
C GLY A 630 -22.27 -1.24 -3.88
N GLU A 631 -21.62 -2.37 -3.58
CA GLU A 631 -21.15 -2.75 -2.22
C GLU A 631 -22.28 -2.83 -1.17
N GLY A 632 -23.24 -3.74 -1.37
CA GLY A 632 -24.35 -3.97 -0.43
C GLY A 632 -25.53 -2.99 -0.53
N ARG A 633 -25.50 -2.10 -1.51
CA ARG A 633 -26.54 -1.11 -1.86
C ARG A 633 -26.62 -1.00 -3.39
N GLU A 634 -27.64 -0.32 -3.90
CA GLU A 634 -27.70 0.03 -5.33
C GLU A 634 -26.50 0.94 -5.66
N GLY A 635 -25.75 0.58 -6.70
CA GLY A 635 -24.61 1.35 -7.18
C GLY A 635 -25.02 2.45 -8.14
N PHE A 636 -24.03 3.10 -8.74
CA PHE A 636 -24.24 4.19 -9.69
C PHE A 636 -23.81 3.76 -11.10
N GLU A 637 -24.46 4.31 -12.11
CA GLU A 637 -24.08 4.18 -13.51
C GLU A 637 -22.63 4.69 -13.72
N GLN A 638 -21.76 3.90 -14.36
CA GLN A 638 -20.36 4.24 -14.59
C GLN A 638 -20.00 4.07 -16.06
N TRP A 639 -19.22 5.00 -16.60
CA TRP A 639 -18.77 5.01 -17.99
C TRP A 639 -17.25 5.20 -18.06
N VAL A 640 -16.62 4.62 -19.08
CA VAL A 640 -15.21 4.86 -19.37
C VAL A 640 -15.07 6.21 -20.10
N HIS A 641 -14.72 7.27 -19.37
CA HIS A 641 -14.54 8.61 -19.94
C HIS A 641 -13.14 8.89 -20.50
N SER A 642 -12.13 8.14 -20.06
CA SER A 642 -10.75 8.25 -20.52
C SER A 642 -10.03 6.90 -20.35
N SER A 643 -9.23 6.48 -21.33
CA SER A 643 -8.43 5.25 -21.26
C SER A 643 -7.16 5.31 -22.10
N GLY A 644 -6.00 5.23 -21.46
CA GLY A 644 -4.70 5.08 -22.12
C GLY A 644 -4.33 3.64 -22.47
N LEU A 645 -5.24 2.67 -22.33
CA LEU A 645 -4.90 1.23 -22.36
C LEU A 645 -4.19 0.77 -23.64
N GLU A 646 -4.64 1.19 -24.82
CA GLU A 646 -3.98 0.81 -26.08
C GLU A 646 -2.51 1.28 -26.09
N GLU A 647 -2.27 2.52 -25.67
CA GLU A 647 -0.92 3.07 -25.58
C GLU A 647 -0.09 2.35 -24.51
N CYS A 648 -0.68 1.97 -23.36
CA CYS A 648 0.00 1.11 -22.39
C CYS A 648 0.46 -0.22 -23.01
N VAL A 649 -0.38 -0.86 -23.82
CA VAL A 649 -0.04 -2.11 -24.52
C VAL A 649 1.09 -1.88 -25.53
N GLN A 650 1.03 -0.84 -26.36
CA GLN A 650 2.08 -0.54 -27.35
C GLN A 650 3.43 -0.25 -26.70
N GLN A 651 3.47 0.55 -25.62
CA GLN A 651 4.71 0.84 -24.90
C GLN A 651 5.30 -0.39 -24.21
N GLY A 652 4.47 -1.22 -23.59
CA GLY A 652 4.94 -2.43 -22.94
C GLY A 652 5.47 -3.47 -23.94
N ILE A 653 4.81 -3.62 -25.11
CA ILE A 653 5.29 -4.42 -26.26
C ILE A 653 6.69 -3.98 -26.69
N GLN A 654 6.93 -2.67 -26.77
CA GLN A 654 8.25 -2.13 -27.12
C GLN A 654 9.27 -2.36 -25.99
N ALA A 655 8.91 -2.09 -24.74
CA ALA A 655 9.82 -2.12 -23.59
C ALA A 655 10.23 -3.54 -23.15
N ILE A 656 9.40 -4.55 -23.43
CA ILE A 656 9.73 -5.97 -23.24
C ILE A 656 10.30 -6.63 -24.51
N ASP A 657 10.38 -5.93 -25.64
CA ASP A 657 10.69 -6.48 -26.96
C ASP A 657 9.90 -7.78 -27.25
N TRP A 658 8.57 -7.64 -27.28
CA TRP A 658 7.61 -8.75 -27.38
C TRP A 658 7.83 -9.66 -28.59
N ARG A 659 8.41 -9.13 -29.67
CA ARG A 659 8.70 -9.87 -30.91
C ARG A 659 9.64 -11.07 -30.69
N ARG A 660 10.41 -11.09 -29.59
CA ARG A 660 11.25 -12.24 -29.20
C ARG A 660 10.43 -13.50 -28.90
N ARG A 661 9.14 -13.36 -28.55
CA ARG A 661 8.20 -14.46 -28.36
C ARG A 661 7.99 -15.31 -29.63
N ASP A 662 8.12 -14.71 -30.81
CA ASP A 662 7.92 -15.43 -32.07
C ASP A 662 9.21 -16.13 -32.57
N ASP A 663 10.32 -16.07 -31.81
CA ASP A 663 11.59 -16.72 -32.13
C ASP A 663 11.83 -18.01 -31.30
N PRO A 664 11.67 -19.21 -31.89
CA PRO A 664 11.97 -20.49 -31.24
C PRO A 664 13.40 -20.61 -30.69
N ALA A 665 14.37 -19.86 -31.25
CA ALA A 665 15.74 -19.85 -30.76
C ALA A 665 15.88 -19.04 -29.46
N TRP A 666 15.10 -17.97 -29.27
CA TRP A 666 15.12 -17.15 -28.06
C TRP A 666 14.61 -17.91 -26.84
N HIS A 667 13.55 -18.73 -27.00
CA HIS A 667 13.00 -19.62 -25.97
C HIS A 667 13.99 -20.64 -25.37
N SER A 668 15.14 -20.85 -26.01
CA SER A 668 16.16 -21.83 -25.60
C SER A 668 17.39 -21.12 -25.05
N VAL A 669 17.88 -21.50 -23.86
CA VAL A 669 19.12 -20.94 -23.32
C VAL A 669 20.34 -21.71 -23.86
N PRO A 670 21.27 -21.08 -24.60
CA PRO A 670 22.41 -21.78 -25.19
C PRO A 670 23.27 -22.51 -24.15
N GLY A 671 23.46 -23.81 -24.35
CA GLY A 671 24.23 -24.66 -23.43
C GLY A 671 23.50 -25.11 -22.16
N LYS A 672 22.24 -24.67 -21.94
CA LYS A 672 21.41 -25.04 -20.78
C LYS A 672 20.04 -25.53 -21.24
N SER A 673 19.95 -26.77 -21.71
CA SER A 673 18.72 -27.34 -22.30
C SER A 673 17.54 -27.48 -21.33
N HIS A 674 17.78 -27.45 -20.02
CA HIS A 674 16.74 -27.46 -18.99
C HIS A 674 16.07 -26.08 -18.81
N LEU A 675 16.75 -24.98 -19.16
CA LEU A 675 16.19 -23.63 -19.05
C LEU A 675 15.40 -23.23 -20.30
N ARG A 676 14.20 -22.70 -20.08
CA ARG A 676 13.31 -22.19 -21.13
C ARG A 676 12.90 -20.75 -20.85
N ARG A 677 12.94 -19.89 -21.86
CA ARG A 677 12.45 -18.51 -21.76
C ARG A 677 11.01 -18.39 -22.22
N GLY A 678 10.28 -17.45 -21.64
CA GLY A 678 8.95 -17.07 -22.07
C GLY A 678 8.59 -15.62 -21.73
N LEU A 679 7.67 -15.07 -22.51
CA LEU A 679 7.06 -13.75 -22.30
C LEU A 679 5.57 -13.90 -22.01
N GLY A 680 5.05 -13.05 -21.12
CA GLY A 680 3.63 -13.05 -20.75
C GLY A 680 3.04 -11.66 -20.61
N PHE A 681 1.72 -11.56 -20.78
CA PHE A 681 1.00 -10.30 -20.90
C PHE A 681 -0.37 -10.34 -20.20
N ALA A 682 -0.69 -9.27 -19.47
CA ALA A 682 -1.99 -9.06 -18.83
C ALA A 682 -2.48 -7.62 -18.96
N VAL A 683 -3.78 -7.46 -19.20
CA VAL A 683 -4.51 -6.20 -19.07
C VAL A 683 -5.01 -6.04 -17.63
N CYS A 684 -4.98 -4.81 -17.11
CA CYS A 684 -5.53 -4.46 -15.81
C CYS A 684 -6.54 -3.31 -15.95
N MET A 685 -7.64 -3.39 -15.21
CA MET A 685 -8.57 -2.29 -14.97
C MET A 685 -8.85 -2.23 -13.47
N HIS A 686 -8.73 -1.05 -12.84
CA HIS A 686 -9.00 -0.88 -11.40
C HIS A 686 -10.08 0.19 -11.15
N GLY A 687 -10.40 0.47 -9.88
CA GLY A 687 -11.30 1.56 -9.47
C GLY A 687 -10.56 2.81 -8.98
N THR A 688 -11.26 3.95 -8.93
CA THR A 688 -10.81 5.19 -8.27
C THR A 688 -11.85 5.63 -7.24
N GLY A 689 -11.70 5.17 -6.00
CA GLY A 689 -12.66 5.41 -4.92
C GLY A 689 -14.05 4.77 -5.14
N ILE A 690 -14.87 4.80 -4.09
CA ILE A 690 -16.20 4.20 -4.08
C ILE A 690 -17.26 5.27 -4.39
N ALA A 691 -17.89 5.14 -5.57
CA ALA A 691 -18.89 6.08 -6.06
C ALA A 691 -20.04 6.29 -5.05
N GLY A 692 -20.32 7.54 -4.70
CA GLY A 692 -21.38 7.91 -3.76
C GLY A 692 -21.16 7.39 -2.32
N LEU A 693 -19.94 7.00 -1.93
CA LEU A 693 -19.60 6.62 -0.54
C LEU A 693 -18.41 7.41 -0.02
N ASP A 694 -17.30 7.42 -0.77
CA ASP A 694 -16.06 8.03 -0.30
C ASP A 694 -16.18 9.55 -0.27
N MET A 695 -15.74 10.12 0.85
CA MET A 695 -15.83 11.56 1.10
C MET A 695 -14.62 12.05 1.88
N GLY A 696 -13.99 13.08 1.33
CA GLY A 696 -12.87 13.80 1.93
C GLY A 696 -13.20 15.27 2.08
N ALA A 697 -12.57 15.92 3.05
CA ALA A 697 -12.68 17.34 3.27
C ALA A 697 -11.30 17.97 3.54
N ALA A 698 -11.19 19.26 3.24
CA ALA A 698 -9.97 20.04 3.38
C ALA A 698 -10.28 21.45 3.88
N SER A 699 -9.38 22.00 4.69
CA SER A 699 -9.40 23.41 5.11
C SER A 699 -8.08 24.07 4.75
N ILE A 700 -8.14 25.27 4.16
CA ILE A 700 -6.96 26.06 3.78
C ILE A 700 -7.06 27.45 4.41
N LYS A 701 -5.96 27.92 4.98
CA LYS A 701 -5.85 29.24 5.64
C LYS A 701 -4.58 29.96 5.19
N LEU A 702 -4.72 31.20 4.72
CA LEU A 702 -3.61 32.10 4.39
C LEU A 702 -2.94 32.61 5.68
N ASN A 703 -1.62 32.63 5.74
CA ASN A 703 -0.82 33.21 6.82
C ASN A 703 -0.37 34.64 6.49
N ASP A 704 0.04 35.39 7.52
CA ASP A 704 0.49 36.78 7.40
C ASP A 704 1.69 36.95 6.43
N ASP A 705 2.58 35.95 6.36
CA ASP A 705 3.74 35.91 5.45
C ASP A 705 3.38 35.46 4.01
N GLY A 706 2.11 35.21 3.73
CA GLY A 706 1.63 34.71 2.44
C GLY A 706 1.81 33.21 2.20
N SER A 707 2.25 32.44 3.21
CA SER A 707 2.23 30.97 3.19
C SER A 707 0.82 30.43 3.52
N PHE A 708 0.61 29.12 3.41
CA PHE A 708 -0.67 28.49 3.67
C PHE A 708 -0.57 27.34 4.68
N ASN A 709 -1.57 27.20 5.55
CA ASN A 709 -1.82 25.95 6.25
C ASN A 709 -2.90 25.15 5.50
N LEU A 710 -2.63 23.87 5.25
CA LEU A 710 -3.57 22.90 4.69
C LEU A 710 -3.87 21.82 5.74
N LEU A 711 -5.15 21.62 6.06
CA LEU A 711 -5.61 20.62 7.03
C LEU A 711 -6.51 19.61 6.31
N VAL A 712 -6.17 18.33 6.37
CA VAL A 712 -6.89 17.23 5.67
C VAL A 712 -7.06 16.01 6.57
N GLY A 713 -8.19 15.31 6.49
CA GLY A 713 -8.34 14.04 7.20
C GLY A 713 -7.53 12.89 6.56
N ALA A 714 -7.29 13.00 5.25
CA ALA A 714 -6.59 12.03 4.40
C ALA A 714 -5.29 11.48 5.00
N THR A 715 -5.11 10.16 4.97
CA THR A 715 -3.96 9.48 5.60
C THR A 715 -2.85 9.19 4.59
N ASP A 716 -1.61 9.64 4.86
CA ASP A 716 -0.43 9.14 4.15
C ASP A 716 0.24 7.97 4.90
N LEU A 717 0.32 6.82 4.23
CA LEU A 717 0.97 5.60 4.71
C LEU A 717 2.35 5.33 4.08
N GLY A 718 2.87 6.31 3.33
CA GLY A 718 4.10 6.20 2.53
C GLY A 718 3.91 6.49 1.05
N THR A 719 2.65 6.48 0.60
CA THR A 719 2.17 6.84 -0.74
C THR A 719 2.53 8.25 -1.19
N GLY A 720 2.87 9.16 -0.26
CA GLY A 720 3.16 10.56 -0.56
C GLY A 720 1.92 11.42 -0.76
N SER A 721 0.75 11.00 -0.25
CA SER A 721 -0.50 11.76 -0.37
C SER A 721 -0.39 13.15 0.28
N ASP A 722 0.34 13.29 1.40
CA ASP A 722 0.62 14.60 2.01
C ASP A 722 1.28 15.57 1.00
N THR A 723 2.18 15.07 0.14
CA THR A 723 2.85 15.84 -0.92
C THR A 723 1.91 16.14 -2.08
N VAL A 724 1.20 15.13 -2.58
CA VAL A 724 0.27 15.24 -3.72
C VAL A 724 -0.85 16.24 -3.43
N LEU A 725 -1.43 16.19 -2.22
CA LEU A 725 -2.45 17.14 -1.79
C LEU A 725 -1.89 18.56 -1.66
N ALA A 726 -0.68 18.72 -1.12
CA ALA A 726 -0.02 20.02 -1.06
C ALA A 726 0.34 20.58 -2.46
N GLN A 727 0.71 19.74 -3.44
CA GLN A 727 0.93 20.17 -4.84
C GLN A 727 -0.37 20.67 -5.50
N ILE A 728 -1.51 20.00 -5.28
CA ILE A 728 -2.83 20.44 -5.77
C ILE A 728 -3.19 21.83 -5.21
N ALA A 729 -2.94 22.06 -3.91
CA ALA A 729 -3.14 23.38 -3.30
C ALA A 729 -2.17 24.43 -3.87
N ALA A 730 -0.87 24.11 -3.95
CA ALA A 730 0.19 25.03 -4.38
C ALA A 730 -0.02 25.54 -5.83
N GLU A 731 -0.39 24.65 -6.76
CA GLU A 731 -0.72 25.01 -8.15
C GLU A 731 -1.89 25.99 -8.21
N THR A 732 -2.98 25.68 -7.50
CA THR A 732 -4.22 26.49 -7.46
C THR A 732 -4.01 27.87 -6.80
N LEU A 733 -3.08 27.94 -5.85
CA LEU A 733 -2.73 29.14 -5.10
C LEU A 733 -1.56 29.94 -5.71
N GLY A 734 -0.97 29.45 -6.81
CA GLY A 734 0.10 30.14 -7.53
C GLY A 734 1.41 30.26 -6.74
N VAL A 735 1.72 29.27 -5.89
CA VAL A 735 2.90 29.25 -5.00
C VAL A 735 3.76 28.00 -5.22
N PRO A 736 5.06 28.04 -4.86
CA PRO A 736 5.87 26.84 -4.68
C PRO A 736 5.31 25.89 -3.61
N LEU A 737 5.71 24.62 -3.64
CA LEU A 737 5.22 23.59 -2.70
C LEU A 737 5.59 23.89 -1.24
N ASP A 738 6.77 24.46 -0.98
CA ASP A 738 7.27 24.75 0.37
C ASP A 738 6.55 25.90 1.09
N GLU A 739 5.68 26.64 0.37
CA GLU A 739 4.74 27.61 0.96
C GLU A 739 3.50 26.93 1.58
N VAL A 740 3.31 25.61 1.40
CA VAL A 740 2.14 24.86 1.90
C VAL A 740 2.53 23.96 3.07
N VAL A 741 2.15 24.37 4.29
CA VAL A 741 2.34 23.59 5.51
C VAL A 741 1.14 22.69 5.76
N ILE A 742 1.29 21.39 5.51
CA ILE A 742 0.22 20.40 5.65
C ILE A 742 0.18 19.73 7.04
N TYR A 743 -1.04 19.54 7.55
CA TYR A 743 -1.36 18.74 8.74
C TYR A 743 -2.42 17.70 8.37
N SER A 744 -2.14 16.41 8.63
CA SER A 744 -3.03 15.32 8.22
C SER A 744 -3.46 14.39 9.36
N SER A 745 -4.75 14.06 9.37
CA SER A 745 -5.36 12.93 10.10
C SER A 745 -5.26 12.97 11.63
N ASP A 746 -5.65 14.10 12.21
CA ASP A 746 -6.05 14.20 13.62
C ASP A 746 -7.55 14.42 13.67
N THR A 747 -8.31 13.56 14.34
CA THR A 747 -9.77 13.56 14.25
C THR A 747 -10.46 14.78 14.88
N ASP A 748 -9.70 15.63 15.58
CA ASP A 748 -10.19 16.88 16.16
C ASP A 748 -9.72 18.12 15.40
N PHE A 749 -8.48 18.12 14.92
CA PHE A 749 -7.91 19.27 14.22
C PHE A 749 -8.20 19.27 12.71
N THR A 750 -8.33 18.10 12.10
CA THR A 750 -8.53 17.95 10.66
C THR A 750 -9.98 17.63 10.32
N PRO A 751 -10.52 18.13 9.19
CA PRO A 751 -11.87 17.81 8.76
C PRO A 751 -11.99 16.33 8.37
N PHE A 752 -13.22 15.82 8.29
CA PHE A 752 -13.47 14.40 8.03
C PHE A 752 -12.86 13.91 6.71
N ASP A 753 -12.34 12.68 6.74
CA ASP A 753 -11.98 11.91 5.57
C ASP A 753 -12.23 10.43 5.89
N THR A 754 -12.60 9.64 4.89
CA THR A 754 -12.78 8.18 5.02
C THR A 754 -11.49 7.45 5.41
N GLY A 755 -10.33 8.00 5.06
CA GLY A 755 -9.04 7.36 5.24
C GLY A 755 -8.50 6.78 3.93
N ALA A 756 -7.32 6.17 4.01
CA ALA A 756 -6.58 5.73 2.84
C ALA A 756 -6.96 4.31 2.40
N TYR A 757 -8.00 4.17 1.57
CA TYR A 757 -8.39 2.92 0.91
C TYR A 757 -9.04 3.19 -0.46
N ALA A 758 -9.33 2.13 -1.23
CA ALA A 758 -9.93 2.18 -2.58
C ALA A 758 -9.21 3.13 -3.57
N SER A 759 -7.90 3.34 -3.36
CA SER A 759 -7.07 4.32 -4.06
C SER A 759 -7.67 5.73 -4.19
N SER A 760 -8.56 6.11 -3.26
CA SER A 760 -9.43 7.29 -3.37
C SER A 760 -8.70 8.62 -3.09
N THR A 761 -7.64 8.63 -2.28
CA THR A 761 -7.06 9.84 -1.67
C THR A 761 -6.74 10.96 -2.66
N THR A 762 -6.08 10.66 -3.78
CA THR A 762 -5.72 11.68 -4.79
C THR A 762 -6.95 12.26 -5.49
N PHE A 763 -8.00 11.45 -5.69
CA PHE A 763 -9.20 11.83 -6.42
C PHE A 763 -10.22 12.53 -5.52
N ILE A 764 -10.61 11.87 -4.42
CA ILE A 764 -11.60 12.35 -3.46
C ILE A 764 -11.02 13.46 -2.57
N SER A 765 -9.99 13.17 -1.78
CA SER A 765 -9.40 14.17 -0.89
C SER A 765 -8.71 15.29 -1.68
N GLY A 766 -8.06 14.97 -2.81
CA GLY A 766 -7.53 15.97 -3.73
C GLY A 766 -8.60 16.85 -4.37
N GLY A 767 -9.77 16.28 -4.70
CA GLY A 767 -10.94 17.02 -5.16
C GLY A 767 -11.55 17.92 -4.08
N ALA A 768 -11.32 17.67 -2.79
CA ALA A 768 -11.68 18.58 -1.70
C ALA A 768 -10.65 19.69 -1.50
N VAL A 769 -9.36 19.37 -1.62
CA VAL A 769 -8.26 20.34 -1.57
C VAL A 769 -8.37 21.35 -2.71
N LEU A 770 -8.65 20.90 -3.93
CA LEU A 770 -8.84 21.77 -5.10
C LEU A 770 -9.94 22.80 -4.84
N LYS A 771 -11.14 22.36 -4.43
CA LYS A 771 -12.27 23.26 -4.10
C LYS A 771 -11.93 24.28 -3.01
N ALA A 772 -11.30 23.83 -1.91
CA ALA A 772 -10.88 24.73 -0.83
C ALA A 772 -9.83 25.74 -1.30
N ALA A 773 -8.92 25.34 -2.20
CA ALA A 773 -7.89 26.20 -2.77
C ALA A 773 -8.49 27.21 -3.76
N GLU A 774 -9.48 26.80 -4.56
CA GLU A 774 -10.23 27.68 -5.46
C GLU A 774 -10.98 28.77 -4.68
N GLU A 775 -11.71 28.43 -3.62
CA GLU A 775 -12.41 29.39 -2.75
C GLU A 775 -11.44 30.38 -2.06
N VAL A 776 -10.27 29.91 -1.59
CA VAL A 776 -9.23 30.80 -1.04
C VAL A 776 -8.64 31.71 -2.14
N SER A 777 -8.39 31.16 -3.32
CA SER A 777 -7.87 31.89 -4.49
C SER A 777 -8.86 32.98 -4.94
N GLU A 778 -10.17 32.72 -4.89
CA GLU A 778 -11.22 33.71 -5.11
C GLU A 778 -11.22 34.83 -4.07
N GLN A 779 -11.13 34.52 -2.77
CA GLN A 779 -11.05 35.52 -1.71
C GLN A 779 -9.83 36.44 -1.87
N ILE A 780 -8.65 35.85 -2.17
CA ILE A 780 -7.41 36.59 -2.46
C ILE A 780 -7.60 37.55 -3.63
N ARG A 781 -8.12 37.05 -4.77
CA ARG A 781 -8.37 37.87 -5.96
C ARG A 781 -9.40 38.97 -5.69
N ALA A 782 -10.48 38.68 -4.97
CA ALA A 782 -11.53 39.64 -4.66
C ALA A 782 -11.06 40.77 -3.73
N HIS A 783 -10.27 40.44 -2.69
CA HIS A 783 -9.66 41.45 -1.83
C HIS A 783 -8.64 42.30 -2.60
N ALA A 784 -7.81 41.67 -3.42
CA ALA A 784 -6.80 42.37 -4.21
C ALA A 784 -7.41 43.32 -5.26
N ALA A 785 -8.42 42.85 -6.00
CA ALA A 785 -9.15 43.66 -6.97
C ALA A 785 -9.69 44.95 -6.35
N ARG A 786 -10.32 44.85 -5.17
CA ARG A 786 -10.93 45.96 -4.44
C ARG A 786 -9.92 47.00 -3.93
N HIS A 787 -8.79 46.54 -3.39
CA HIS A 787 -7.90 47.39 -2.59
C HIS A 787 -6.55 47.74 -3.23
N PHE A 788 -6.07 46.96 -4.21
CA PHE A 788 -4.75 47.16 -4.84
C PHE A 788 -4.78 47.41 -6.35
N PHE A 789 -5.82 46.94 -7.06
CA PHE A 789 -5.92 47.10 -8.52
C PHE A 789 -6.98 48.13 -8.95
N GLY A 790 -8.02 48.35 -8.14
CA GLY A 790 -8.93 49.50 -8.26
C GLY A 790 -8.43 50.74 -7.49
N ASN A 791 -8.90 51.93 -7.87
CA ASN A 791 -8.69 53.20 -7.16
C ASN A 791 -7.23 53.69 -6.97
N HIS A 792 -6.33 53.41 -7.91
CA HIS A 792 -4.98 54.00 -7.96
C HIS A 792 -4.69 54.68 -9.32
N PRO A 793 -3.75 55.65 -9.42
CA PRO A 793 -3.45 56.33 -10.67
C PRO A 793 -2.89 55.37 -11.73
N GLY A 794 -3.69 55.03 -12.74
CA GLY A 794 -3.37 54.02 -13.76
C GLY A 794 -3.96 52.62 -13.50
N GLY A 795 -4.79 52.47 -12.47
CA GLY A 795 -5.66 51.29 -12.30
C GLY A 795 -6.82 51.27 -13.30
N ILE A 796 -7.57 50.17 -13.31
CA ILE A 796 -8.85 50.06 -14.02
C ILE A 796 -9.95 50.13 -12.97
N ASP A 797 -10.87 51.09 -13.10
CA ASP A 797 -12.05 51.17 -12.24
C ASP A 797 -12.88 49.88 -12.36
N ASP A 798 -13.27 49.32 -11.21
CA ASP A 798 -14.01 48.05 -11.09
C ASP A 798 -13.41 46.87 -11.89
N ILE A 799 -12.12 46.57 -11.67
CA ILE A 799 -11.53 45.34 -12.20
C ILE A 799 -12.21 44.08 -11.62
N ASP A 800 -12.80 43.29 -12.51
CA ASP A 800 -13.37 41.98 -12.20
C ASP A 800 -12.28 41.04 -11.63
N PRO A 801 -12.47 40.46 -10.43
CA PRO A 801 -11.53 39.53 -9.81
C PRO A 801 -11.15 38.32 -10.68
N SER A 802 -12.02 37.90 -11.60
CA SER A 802 -11.73 36.80 -12.55
C SER A 802 -10.61 37.14 -13.55
N ARG A 803 -10.25 38.42 -13.68
CA ARG A 803 -9.15 38.89 -14.55
C ARG A 803 -7.80 38.95 -13.85
N LEU A 804 -7.74 38.64 -12.55
CA LEU A 804 -6.51 38.50 -11.79
C LEU A 804 -6.12 37.01 -11.73
N TRP A 805 -4.83 36.72 -11.63
CA TRP A 805 -4.33 35.35 -11.41
C TRP A 805 -3.29 35.33 -10.27
N LEU A 806 -3.04 34.15 -9.71
CA LEU A 806 -2.00 33.96 -8.70
C LEU A 806 -0.75 33.38 -9.36
N GLU A 807 0.41 33.98 -9.08
CA GLU A 807 1.67 33.57 -9.67
C GLU A 807 2.87 34.00 -8.82
N ASN A 808 3.69 33.01 -8.44
CA ASN A 808 4.96 33.14 -7.74
C ASN A 808 4.80 34.03 -6.48
N ARG A 809 3.88 33.67 -5.58
CA ARG A 809 3.52 34.41 -4.34
C ARG A 809 2.95 35.82 -4.56
N HIS A 810 2.39 36.10 -5.73
CA HIS A 810 1.73 37.39 -6.02
C HIS A 810 0.36 37.20 -6.63
N VAL A 811 -0.54 38.16 -6.38
CA VAL A 811 -1.68 38.42 -7.26
C VAL A 811 -1.18 39.28 -8.41
N CYS A 812 -1.51 38.90 -9.64
CA CYS A 812 -1.10 39.55 -10.88
C CYS A 812 -2.32 40.06 -11.65
N GLY A 813 -2.18 41.22 -12.31
CA GLY A 813 -3.23 41.83 -13.12
C GLY A 813 -2.80 42.06 -14.59
N PRO A 814 -3.78 42.25 -15.50
CA PRO A 814 -3.53 42.26 -16.95
C PRO A 814 -2.70 43.47 -17.44
N GLY A 815 -2.54 44.52 -16.63
CA GLY A 815 -1.64 45.64 -16.89
C GLY A 815 -0.21 45.44 -16.38
N GLY A 816 0.13 44.24 -15.90
CA GLY A 816 1.44 43.92 -15.32
C GLY A 816 1.62 44.36 -13.87
N GLN A 817 0.59 44.90 -13.22
CA GLN A 817 0.62 45.21 -11.79
C GLN A 817 0.65 43.91 -10.97
N ARG A 818 1.35 43.92 -9.83
CA ARG A 818 1.48 42.77 -8.92
C ARG A 818 1.49 43.22 -7.47
N VAL A 819 0.92 42.41 -6.58
CA VAL A 819 0.97 42.59 -5.10
C VAL A 819 1.27 41.25 -4.45
N SER A 820 2.11 41.21 -3.41
CA SER A 820 2.48 39.95 -2.76
C SER A 820 1.33 39.38 -1.93
N LEU A 821 1.28 38.05 -1.77
CA LEU A 821 0.30 37.40 -0.90
C LEU A 821 0.42 37.84 0.57
N GLU A 822 1.64 38.09 1.05
CA GLU A 822 1.93 38.72 2.35
C GLU A 822 1.23 40.09 2.49
N THR A 823 1.33 40.95 1.47
CA THR A 823 0.67 42.27 1.49
C THR A 823 -0.85 42.12 1.52
N VAL A 824 -1.41 41.17 0.77
CA VAL A 824 -2.85 40.86 0.77
C VAL A 824 -3.30 40.33 2.13
N ALA A 825 -2.56 39.40 2.73
CA ALA A 825 -2.85 38.82 4.04
C ALA A 825 -2.86 39.89 5.15
N LEU A 826 -1.75 40.63 5.28
CA LEU A 826 -1.61 41.69 6.29
C LEU A 826 -2.67 42.79 6.13
N HIS A 827 -3.07 43.11 4.90
CA HIS A 827 -4.11 44.10 4.64
C HIS A 827 -5.51 43.59 5.00
N ALA A 828 -5.86 42.35 4.61
CA ALA A 828 -7.15 41.72 4.92
C ALA A 828 -7.35 41.47 6.41
N THR A 829 -6.32 41.04 7.13
CA THR A 829 -6.40 40.73 8.57
C THR A 829 -6.37 42.00 9.43
N HIS A 830 -5.55 43.00 9.09
CA HIS A 830 -5.23 44.10 10.01
C HIS A 830 -5.61 45.52 9.55
N GLN A 831 -5.91 45.75 8.27
CA GLN A 831 -6.03 47.12 7.74
C GLN A 831 -7.41 47.43 7.14
N ALA A 832 -7.96 46.53 6.31
CA ALA A 832 -9.26 46.70 5.67
C ALA A 832 -10.04 45.38 5.62
N ASP A 833 -11.36 45.47 5.68
CA ASP A 833 -12.33 44.36 5.76
C ASP A 833 -12.19 43.43 7.00
N GLN A 834 -11.01 43.34 7.64
CA GLN A 834 -10.71 42.64 8.91
C GLN A 834 -11.30 41.23 9.02
N HIS A 835 -10.84 40.34 8.14
CA HIS A 835 -11.23 38.93 8.11
C HIS A 835 -10.03 38.02 7.80
N GLN A 836 -10.12 36.77 8.24
CA GLN A 836 -9.17 35.74 7.87
C GLN A 836 -9.54 35.20 6.49
N ILE A 837 -8.62 35.27 5.52
CA ILE A 837 -8.77 34.57 4.24
C ILE A 837 -8.56 33.07 4.49
N MET A 838 -9.63 32.28 4.34
CA MET A 838 -9.64 30.84 4.53
C MET A 838 -10.90 30.19 3.92
N ALA A 839 -10.84 28.91 3.62
CA ALA A 839 -12.00 28.12 3.16
C ALA A 839 -11.95 26.68 3.70
N THR A 840 -13.12 26.03 3.70
CA THR A 840 -13.28 24.60 4.03
C THR A 840 -14.25 23.99 3.03
N ALA A 841 -13.79 23.00 2.28
CA ALA A 841 -14.61 22.32 1.27
C ALA A 841 -14.64 20.79 1.49
N SER A 842 -15.64 20.15 0.88
CA SER A 842 -15.78 18.69 0.86
C SER A 842 -15.98 18.18 -0.56
N HIS A 843 -15.57 16.94 -0.80
CA HIS A 843 -15.71 16.27 -2.07
C HIS A 843 -16.14 14.82 -1.86
N MET A 844 -17.13 14.42 -2.64
CA MET A 844 -17.55 13.05 -2.91
C MET A 844 -17.89 13.03 -4.41
N SER A 845 -17.65 11.90 -5.07
CA SER A 845 -17.92 11.70 -6.49
C SER A 845 -18.93 10.57 -6.70
N TYR A 846 -19.85 10.75 -7.65
CA TYR A 846 -20.69 9.67 -8.18
C TYR A 846 -20.00 8.88 -9.31
N LEU A 847 -18.80 9.30 -9.72
CA LEU A 847 -17.95 8.67 -10.73
C LEU A 847 -16.73 8.03 -10.06
N SER A 848 -16.37 6.82 -10.50
CA SER A 848 -15.15 6.09 -10.14
C SER A 848 -14.37 5.75 -11.44
N PRO A 849 -13.66 6.73 -12.03
CA PRO A 849 -13.00 6.54 -13.32
C PRO A 849 -11.89 5.50 -13.21
N ALA A 850 -11.91 4.50 -14.08
CA ALA A 850 -10.94 3.42 -14.04
C ALA A 850 -9.54 3.88 -14.50
N PRO A 851 -8.47 3.65 -13.72
CA PRO A 851 -7.13 3.51 -14.29
C PRO A 851 -7.03 2.18 -15.04
N PHE A 852 -6.16 2.17 -16.05
CA PHE A 852 -5.88 1.01 -16.89
C PHE A 852 -4.39 0.73 -16.91
N ALA A 853 -3.98 -0.53 -17.09
CA ALA A 853 -2.57 -0.87 -17.26
C ALA A 853 -2.36 -2.09 -18.15
N ALA A 854 -1.15 -2.20 -18.68
CA ALA A 854 -0.62 -3.35 -19.37
C ALA A 854 0.62 -3.85 -18.60
N GLN A 855 0.58 -5.09 -18.12
CA GLN A 855 1.68 -5.76 -17.43
C GLN A 855 2.33 -6.78 -18.35
N PHE A 856 3.65 -6.80 -18.38
CA PHE A 856 4.47 -7.78 -19.07
C PHE A 856 5.46 -8.45 -18.10
N ALA A 857 5.80 -9.70 -18.38
CA ALA A 857 6.79 -10.47 -17.63
C ALA A 857 7.72 -11.26 -18.58
N GLU A 858 9.01 -11.34 -18.24
CA GLU A 858 10.01 -12.22 -18.86
C GLU A 858 10.56 -13.18 -17.80
N VAL A 859 10.63 -14.47 -18.12
CA VAL A 859 11.11 -15.53 -17.22
C VAL A 859 12.15 -16.44 -17.86
N GLU A 860 13.01 -17.04 -17.04
CA GLU A 860 13.69 -18.30 -17.32
C GLU A 860 13.13 -19.38 -16.36
N VAL A 861 12.56 -20.45 -16.91
CA VAL A 861 12.01 -21.60 -16.16
C VAL A 861 12.95 -22.78 -16.28
N ASP A 862 13.35 -23.37 -15.14
CA ASP A 862 14.06 -24.65 -15.10
C ASP A 862 13.06 -25.82 -15.16
N THR A 863 13.08 -26.55 -16.26
CA THR A 863 12.18 -27.69 -16.51
C THR A 863 12.57 -28.96 -15.74
N GLU A 864 13.76 -29.03 -15.13
CA GLU A 864 14.18 -30.14 -14.28
C GLU A 864 13.73 -29.95 -12.82
N THR A 865 13.77 -28.71 -12.31
CA THR A 865 13.50 -28.37 -10.89
C THR A 865 12.17 -27.64 -10.64
N GLY A 866 11.60 -27.01 -11.67
CA GLY A 866 10.42 -26.15 -11.58
C GLY A 866 10.73 -24.69 -11.20
N GLU A 867 11.99 -24.34 -10.93
CA GLU A 867 12.39 -22.97 -10.55
C GLU A 867 11.98 -21.94 -11.63
N VAL A 868 11.46 -20.78 -11.21
CA VAL A 868 11.06 -19.68 -12.11
C VAL A 868 11.85 -18.43 -11.78
N GLU A 869 12.93 -18.19 -12.53
CA GLU A 869 13.66 -16.93 -12.41
C GLU A 869 12.93 -15.83 -13.22
N VAL A 870 12.22 -14.93 -12.54
CA VAL A 870 11.67 -13.73 -13.18
C VAL A 870 12.83 -12.81 -13.51
N LYS A 871 13.01 -12.48 -14.79
CA LYS A 871 14.11 -11.65 -15.29
C LYS A 871 13.72 -10.17 -15.35
N LYS A 872 12.49 -9.90 -15.81
CA LYS A 872 12.00 -8.54 -16.05
C LYS A 872 10.49 -8.45 -15.86
N LEU A 873 10.03 -7.35 -15.25
CA LEU A 873 8.63 -6.96 -15.18
C LEU A 873 8.50 -5.54 -15.73
N VAL A 874 7.53 -5.30 -16.62
CA VAL A 874 7.22 -3.96 -17.12
C VAL A 874 5.73 -3.70 -16.96
N MET A 875 5.37 -2.60 -16.29
CA MET A 875 4.01 -2.07 -16.29
C MET A 875 3.96 -0.70 -16.95
N ALA A 876 3.09 -0.57 -17.96
CA ALA A 876 2.62 0.71 -18.43
C ALA A 876 1.21 1.00 -17.86
N VAL A 877 1.00 2.17 -17.27
CA VAL A 877 -0.22 2.53 -16.54
C VAL A 877 -0.77 3.89 -16.96
N ASP A 878 -2.07 3.93 -17.25
CA ASP A 878 -2.89 5.14 -17.30
C ASP A 878 -3.51 5.41 -15.94
N CYS A 879 -2.99 6.44 -15.28
CA CYS A 879 -3.52 7.01 -14.04
C CYS A 879 -4.05 8.44 -14.25
N GLY A 880 -4.41 8.81 -15.48
CA GLY A 880 -4.62 10.20 -15.84
C GLY A 880 -3.34 11.03 -15.68
N ILE A 881 -3.46 12.26 -15.21
CA ILE A 881 -2.31 13.12 -14.90
C ILE A 881 -1.69 12.71 -13.56
N ALA A 882 -0.44 12.26 -13.59
CA ALA A 882 0.32 11.95 -12.39
C ALA A 882 0.71 13.25 -11.67
N ILE A 883 0.09 13.57 -10.53
CA ILE A 883 0.38 14.80 -9.77
C ILE A 883 1.87 14.90 -9.39
N ASN A 884 2.48 13.77 -9.00
CA ASN A 884 3.91 13.65 -8.74
C ASN A 884 4.45 12.42 -9.51
N PRO A 885 5.05 12.57 -10.70
CA PRO A 885 5.46 11.43 -11.54
C PRO A 885 6.47 10.49 -10.88
N GLN A 886 7.38 11.02 -10.06
CA GLN A 886 8.39 10.22 -9.35
C GLN A 886 7.76 9.35 -8.25
N THR A 887 6.85 9.92 -7.46
CA THR A 887 6.11 9.16 -6.43
C THR A 887 5.13 8.16 -7.06
N ALA A 888 4.51 8.53 -8.18
CA ALA A 888 3.65 7.66 -8.99
C ALA A 888 4.40 6.43 -9.52
N ALA A 889 5.58 6.62 -10.13
CA ALA A 889 6.43 5.51 -10.58
C ALA A 889 6.83 4.60 -9.41
N GLY A 890 7.19 5.16 -8.26
CA GLY A 890 7.48 4.39 -7.05
C GLY A 890 6.29 3.55 -6.53
N GLN A 891 5.05 3.99 -6.76
CA GLN A 891 3.87 3.15 -6.46
C GLN A 891 3.76 1.94 -7.40
N VAL A 892 4.12 2.11 -8.68
CA VAL A 892 4.16 1.03 -9.67
C VAL A 892 5.25 0.01 -9.31
N GLU A 893 6.48 0.47 -9.13
CA GLU A 893 7.64 -0.33 -8.72
C GLU A 893 7.33 -1.15 -7.45
N GLY A 894 6.85 -0.48 -6.40
CA GLY A 894 6.49 -1.12 -5.13
C GLY A 894 5.31 -2.09 -5.22
N GLY A 895 4.31 -1.78 -6.04
CA GLY A 895 3.14 -2.64 -6.23
C GLY A 895 3.50 -3.91 -6.99
N MET A 896 4.34 -3.82 -8.04
CA MET A 896 4.85 -4.97 -8.78
C MET A 896 5.61 -5.96 -7.87
N VAL A 897 6.33 -5.50 -6.84
CA VAL A 897 7.03 -6.42 -5.91
C VAL A 897 6.06 -7.19 -5.03
N GLN A 898 5.03 -6.53 -4.50
CA GLN A 898 3.95 -7.21 -3.77
C GLN A 898 3.11 -8.11 -4.69
N ALA A 899 3.06 -7.79 -5.98
CA ALA A 899 2.40 -8.59 -7.01
C ALA A 899 3.19 -9.86 -7.33
N LEU A 900 4.51 -9.72 -7.51
CA LEU A 900 5.46 -10.79 -7.75
C LEU A 900 5.53 -11.78 -6.60
N GLY A 901 5.63 -11.32 -5.35
CA GLY A 901 5.62 -12.19 -4.18
C GLY A 901 4.35 -13.06 -4.11
N PHE A 902 3.16 -12.44 -4.22
CA PHE A 902 1.88 -13.16 -4.33
C PHE A 902 1.82 -14.14 -5.51
N ALA A 903 2.45 -13.82 -6.63
CA ALA A 903 2.45 -14.69 -7.80
C ALA A 903 3.41 -15.87 -7.64
N HIS A 904 4.53 -15.71 -6.93
CA HIS A 904 5.69 -16.60 -7.03
C HIS A 904 6.09 -17.31 -5.71
N SER A 905 6.23 -16.57 -4.60
CA SER A 905 6.95 -17.06 -3.40
C SER A 905 6.16 -17.01 -2.09
N GLU A 906 5.22 -16.08 -1.97
CA GLU A 906 4.51 -15.82 -0.72
C GLU A 906 3.32 -16.76 -0.54
N ASP A 907 3.26 -17.50 0.56
CA ASP A 907 2.14 -18.38 0.92
C ASP A 907 1.95 -18.45 2.44
N MET A 908 0.70 -18.49 2.91
CA MET A 908 0.35 -18.70 4.31
C MET A 908 -0.05 -20.16 4.52
N ALA A 909 0.94 -21.02 4.84
CA ALA A 909 0.73 -22.45 4.97
C ALA A 909 0.19 -22.86 6.36
N TYR A 910 -0.66 -23.88 6.39
CA TYR A 910 -1.32 -24.41 7.59
C TYR A 910 -1.02 -25.89 7.80
N ASP A 911 -1.00 -26.34 9.06
CA ASP A 911 -0.97 -27.76 9.42
C ASP A 911 -2.38 -28.37 9.53
N ASP A 912 -2.45 -29.71 9.69
CA ASP A 912 -3.70 -30.48 9.82
C ASP A 912 -4.57 -30.05 11.03
N ALA A 913 -4.01 -29.31 12.00
CA ALA A 913 -4.72 -28.77 13.15
C ALA A 913 -5.19 -27.32 12.95
N GLY A 914 -4.96 -26.73 11.77
CA GLY A 914 -5.31 -25.36 11.44
C GLY A 914 -4.37 -24.31 12.04
N ARG A 915 -3.17 -24.70 12.47
CA ARG A 915 -2.15 -23.76 12.91
C ARG A 915 -1.38 -23.23 11.69
N LEU A 916 -1.22 -21.92 11.62
CA LEU A 916 -0.33 -21.25 10.66
C LEU A 916 1.13 -21.62 10.97
N VAL A 917 1.87 -22.13 9.98
CA VAL A 917 3.29 -22.50 10.14
C VAL A 917 4.27 -21.46 9.58
N THR A 918 3.77 -20.50 8.80
CA THR A 918 4.54 -19.37 8.25
C THR A 918 4.27 -18.10 9.06
N THR A 919 5.17 -17.77 9.99
CA THR A 919 4.95 -16.74 11.02
C THR A 919 6.05 -15.67 11.11
N ASP A 920 7.05 -15.73 10.22
CA ASP A 920 8.21 -14.84 10.17
C ASP A 920 8.69 -14.62 8.73
N PHE A 921 9.68 -13.75 8.52
CA PHE A 921 10.20 -13.43 7.18
C PHE A 921 11.16 -14.50 6.61
N VAL A 922 11.43 -15.59 7.34
CA VAL A 922 12.23 -16.73 6.85
C VAL A 922 11.30 -17.79 6.25
N SER A 923 10.22 -18.10 6.96
CA SER A 923 9.15 -19.00 6.54
C SER A 923 8.20 -18.37 5.51
N TYR A 924 8.07 -17.04 5.51
CA TYR A 924 7.32 -16.25 4.53
C TYR A 924 8.28 -15.34 3.73
N PRO A 925 8.92 -15.85 2.67
CA PRO A 925 9.94 -15.11 1.94
C PRO A 925 9.33 -14.00 1.06
N ILE A 926 9.57 -12.74 1.47
CA ILE A 926 9.40 -11.56 0.62
C ILE A 926 10.72 -11.20 -0.05
N TYR A 927 10.64 -10.71 -1.28
CA TYR A 927 11.79 -10.34 -2.11
C TYR A 927 12.78 -9.37 -1.43
N ARG A 928 14.05 -9.72 -1.53
CA ARG A 928 15.22 -8.91 -1.15
C ARG A 928 15.76 -8.11 -2.34
N ALA A 929 16.68 -7.19 -2.08
CA ALA A 929 17.21 -6.25 -3.07
C ALA A 929 17.96 -6.90 -4.24
N ASP A 930 18.63 -8.02 -3.95
CA ASP A 930 19.43 -8.88 -4.84
C ASP A 930 18.60 -9.93 -5.58
N GLU A 931 17.42 -10.28 -5.07
CA GLU A 931 16.46 -11.19 -5.70
C GLU A 931 15.54 -10.48 -6.72
N MET A 932 15.57 -9.14 -6.78
CA MET A 932 14.67 -8.33 -7.60
C MET A 932 14.96 -8.45 -9.11
N PRO A 933 13.94 -8.73 -9.96
CA PRO A 933 14.06 -8.56 -11.42
C PRO A 933 14.30 -7.10 -11.84
N GLU A 934 14.66 -6.89 -13.11
CA GLU A 934 14.54 -5.59 -13.76
C GLU A 934 13.08 -5.12 -13.70
N LEU A 935 12.84 -3.89 -13.22
CA LEU A 935 11.51 -3.29 -13.15
C LEU A 935 11.42 -2.08 -14.09
N GLY A 936 10.44 -2.09 -15.00
CA GLY A 936 10.05 -0.95 -15.82
C GLY A 936 8.69 -0.39 -15.38
N ALA A 937 8.64 0.91 -15.08
CA ALA A 937 7.39 1.65 -14.88
C ALA A 937 7.25 2.70 -15.98
N ILE A 938 6.11 2.72 -16.66
CA ILE A 938 5.79 3.66 -17.74
C ILE A 938 4.49 4.37 -17.38
N LEU A 939 4.49 5.69 -17.24
CA LEU A 939 3.25 6.45 -17.00
C LEU A 939 2.73 6.97 -18.34
N VAL A 940 1.54 6.53 -18.71
CA VAL A 940 0.78 7.00 -19.89
C VAL A 940 -0.24 8.02 -19.39
N GLN A 941 -0.04 9.30 -19.71
CA GLN A 941 -0.86 10.36 -19.11
C GLN A 941 -2.04 10.76 -20.01
N THR A 942 -3.24 10.33 -19.61
CA THR A 942 -4.53 10.87 -20.10
C THR A 942 -5.02 12.03 -19.21
N TYR A 943 -6.13 12.67 -19.57
CA TYR A 943 -6.78 13.68 -18.74
C TYR A 943 -8.18 13.22 -18.36
N GLU A 944 -8.40 12.90 -17.07
CA GLU A 944 -9.71 12.49 -16.55
C GLU A 944 -10.52 13.72 -16.07
N PRO A 945 -11.60 14.13 -16.76
CA PRO A 945 -12.31 15.38 -16.43
C PRO A 945 -12.93 15.44 -15.02
N SER A 946 -13.20 14.29 -14.40
CA SER A 946 -13.73 14.24 -13.02
C SER A 946 -12.66 14.38 -11.93
N GLY A 947 -11.38 14.20 -12.27
CA GLY A 947 -10.27 14.20 -11.31
C GLY A 947 -9.57 15.55 -11.14
N PRO A 948 -9.01 15.86 -9.96
CA PRO A 948 -8.27 17.09 -9.75
C PRO A 948 -7.05 17.13 -10.68
N PHE A 949 -6.97 18.19 -11.51
CA PHE A 949 -5.98 18.33 -12.59
C PHE A 949 -5.91 17.17 -13.59
N GLY A 950 -6.96 16.33 -13.69
CA GLY A 950 -6.98 15.19 -14.61
C GLY A 950 -6.50 13.84 -14.03
N ALA A 951 -6.29 13.75 -12.71
CA ALA A 951 -5.72 12.57 -12.05
C ALA A 951 -6.74 11.45 -11.74
N LYS A 952 -6.32 10.18 -11.85
CA LYS A 952 -7.02 8.97 -11.39
C LYS A 952 -6.25 8.28 -10.25
N ALA A 953 -6.74 7.12 -9.81
CA ALA A 953 -5.99 6.21 -8.95
C ALA A 953 -4.72 5.64 -9.63
N ILE A 954 -3.71 5.33 -8.82
CA ILE A 954 -2.51 4.55 -9.22
C ILE A 954 -2.05 3.56 -8.15
N ALA A 955 -2.49 3.70 -6.90
CA ALA A 955 -1.89 2.96 -5.80
C ALA A 955 -2.13 1.44 -5.91
N GLU A 956 -3.29 0.99 -6.35
CA GLU A 956 -3.65 -0.45 -6.29
C GLU A 956 -3.42 -1.23 -7.57
N ILE A 957 -3.67 -0.64 -8.74
CA ILE A 957 -3.54 -1.31 -10.06
C ILE A 957 -2.21 -2.06 -10.32
N PRO A 958 -1.04 -1.66 -9.79
CA PRO A 958 0.20 -2.42 -10.02
C PRO A 958 0.27 -3.76 -9.27
N LYS A 959 -0.72 -4.07 -8.41
CA LYS A 959 -0.87 -5.39 -7.78
C LYS A 959 -1.52 -6.41 -8.71
N ASP A 960 -2.27 -5.95 -9.72
CA ASP A 960 -3.29 -6.73 -10.41
C ASP A 960 -2.72 -7.66 -11.50
N GLY A 961 -1.73 -7.17 -12.27
CA GLY A 961 -1.31 -7.83 -13.52
C GLY A 961 -0.19 -8.86 -13.43
N VAL A 962 0.63 -8.87 -12.36
CA VAL A 962 1.86 -9.71 -12.36
C VAL A 962 1.55 -11.20 -12.28
N ALA A 963 0.56 -11.61 -11.49
CA ALA A 963 0.16 -13.01 -11.39
C ALA A 963 -0.29 -13.62 -12.74
N PRO A 964 -1.22 -13.00 -13.49
CA PRO A 964 -1.56 -13.50 -14.82
C PRO A 964 -0.41 -13.41 -15.82
N ALA A 965 0.32 -12.28 -15.90
CA ALA A 965 1.45 -12.15 -16.82
C ALA A 965 2.55 -13.19 -16.54
N LEU A 966 2.80 -13.54 -15.28
CA LEU A 966 3.77 -14.58 -14.91
C LEU A 966 3.28 -15.99 -15.32
N SER A 967 1.98 -16.30 -15.17
CA SER A 967 1.40 -17.55 -15.69
C SER A 967 1.56 -17.66 -17.20
N SER A 968 1.27 -16.59 -17.93
CA SER A 968 1.43 -16.51 -19.39
C SER A 968 2.89 -16.74 -19.79
N ALA A 969 3.85 -16.13 -19.08
CA ALA A 969 5.27 -16.32 -19.35
C ALA A 969 5.75 -17.77 -19.08
N ILE A 970 5.23 -18.42 -18.03
CA ILE A 970 5.51 -19.85 -17.75
C ILE A 970 4.88 -20.75 -18.83
N ARG A 971 3.65 -20.46 -19.26
CA ARG A 971 2.97 -21.16 -20.36
C ARG A 971 3.73 -21.01 -21.67
N ASP A 972 4.21 -19.82 -21.97
CA ASP A 972 5.01 -19.50 -23.15
C ASP A 972 6.36 -20.24 -23.16
N ALA A 973 7.02 -20.31 -22.00
CA ALA A 973 8.29 -21.03 -21.86
C ALA A 973 8.15 -22.56 -21.95
N THR A 974 7.09 -23.13 -21.38
CA THR A 974 7.00 -24.57 -21.09
C THR A 974 5.87 -25.31 -21.82
N GLY A 975 4.86 -24.60 -22.33
CA GLY A 975 3.59 -25.15 -22.78
C GLY A 975 2.62 -25.52 -21.66
N VAL A 976 3.01 -25.47 -20.39
CA VAL A 976 2.17 -25.87 -19.25
C VAL A 976 1.42 -24.68 -18.67
N ARG A 977 0.12 -24.86 -18.42
CA ARG A 977 -0.74 -23.84 -17.79
C ARG A 977 -0.99 -24.21 -16.33
N ILE A 978 -0.74 -23.27 -15.43
CA ILE A 978 -0.99 -23.39 -14.00
C ILE A 978 -2.09 -22.39 -13.63
N ARG A 979 -3.20 -22.90 -13.08
CA ARG A 979 -4.41 -22.13 -12.72
C ARG A 979 -4.55 -21.88 -11.21
N GLU A 980 -3.50 -22.14 -10.45
CA GLU A 980 -3.46 -22.01 -9.00
C GLU A 980 -2.17 -21.31 -8.56
N LEU A 981 -2.28 -20.30 -7.71
CA LEU A 981 -1.15 -19.57 -7.13
C LEU A 981 -0.67 -20.22 -5.81
N PRO A 982 0.59 -19.95 -5.39
CA PRO A 982 1.68 -19.30 -6.13
C PRO A 982 2.46 -20.27 -7.04
N PHE A 983 3.23 -19.75 -7.99
CA PHE A 983 4.09 -20.53 -8.90
C PHE A 983 5.40 -20.99 -8.23
N THR A 984 5.31 -21.59 -7.04
CA THR A 984 6.47 -22.15 -6.35
C THR A 984 7.13 -23.24 -7.20
N PRO A 985 8.45 -23.47 -7.04
CA PRO A 985 9.18 -24.49 -7.80
C PRO A 985 8.51 -25.87 -7.72
N GLU A 986 7.99 -26.24 -6.55
CA GLU A 986 7.26 -27.50 -6.36
C GLU A 986 5.95 -27.57 -7.19
N ARG A 987 5.14 -26.50 -7.23
CA ARG A 987 3.88 -26.49 -7.99
C ARG A 987 4.16 -26.49 -9.50
N VAL A 988 5.16 -25.73 -9.96
CA VAL A 988 5.59 -25.70 -11.36
C VAL A 988 6.15 -27.05 -11.79
N TRP A 989 7.02 -27.66 -10.98
CA TRP A 989 7.57 -29.00 -11.22
C TRP A 989 6.48 -30.05 -11.34
N ARG A 990 5.53 -30.09 -10.39
CA ARG A 990 4.38 -31.03 -10.43
C ARG A 990 3.57 -30.86 -11.72
N ALA A 991 3.31 -29.62 -12.15
CA ALA A 991 2.58 -29.36 -13.39
C ALA A 991 3.35 -29.82 -14.65
N LEU A 992 4.68 -29.63 -14.66
CA LEU A 992 5.56 -30.15 -15.72
C LEU A 992 5.53 -31.68 -15.81
N ARG A 993 5.65 -32.38 -14.67
CA ARG A 993 5.60 -33.86 -14.59
C ARG A 993 4.26 -34.41 -15.07
N ALA A 994 3.16 -33.87 -14.56
CA ALA A 994 1.81 -34.27 -14.96
C ALA A 994 1.57 -34.09 -16.48
N SER A 995 2.14 -33.04 -17.09
CA SER A 995 2.06 -32.83 -18.56
C SER A 995 2.81 -33.88 -19.39
N GLN A 996 3.80 -34.56 -18.79
CA GLN A 996 4.61 -35.62 -19.39
C GLN A 996 4.03 -37.02 -19.12
N GLY A 997 3.01 -37.13 -18.27
CA GLY A 997 2.41 -38.40 -17.83
C GLY A 997 3.16 -39.09 -16.69
N GLU A 998 4.00 -38.33 -15.96
CA GLU A 998 4.69 -38.73 -14.72
C GLU A 998 3.90 -38.29 -13.48
#